data_AF-A0A847M6E1-F1
#
_entry.id   AF-A0A847M6E1-F1
#
_cell.length_a   1.000
_cell.length_b   1.000
_cell.length_c   1.000
_cell.angle_alpha   90.00
_cell.angle_beta   90.00
_cell.angle_gamma   90.00
#
_symmetry.space_group_name_H-M   'P 1'
#
loop_
_entity.id
_entity.type
_entity.pdbx_description
1 polymer ?
#
loop_
_entity_poly.entity_id
_entity_poly.type
_entity_poly.pdbx_seq_one_letter_code
_entity_poly.pdbx_strand_id
1 'polypeptide(L)'
;MLDGRLNRRNTCVALLTACLLMGAIAAYAEIIAPQSRPWRVGICGGWTVGYLGVLAHHGMPAERILEEEILDRKRLAQYDCIIVGQRRQRDYEAWRPLEEYVRQGGTLLTEVQPVPTNAAIPGKRLAPGRLPNVRFESSLSPIVEGLDFNRVIVMASRAGAAIIPDGDSGTTVLARCTYDGIDAKTRERVDDHFLDEEGGKHPGRGAPVLLMRHLDRGILVWSGCPIGYSLSLQGDQFAPILINLLQYLSKGEIHSRFHTGAMPRERLLTANLDAFAPVAEATEATASPPAASAPPPVYQTLESDLAADEDFWIYGTLEPEEQAAVLLGYSGEADAVRLSLAGDRMTLERVEGGKSSLVASAILHQPVRSGNELLMRKRGQLLICYLDGKRVLSACPSVSLAGSVLCHGLGECGVQPSAEVYFADDFMREEGSSSDWETVSGRWTDVVTTGAADKGANPFKYMGTSDRRAIATTGYWFWQDYAAEVSVQATSAAGSGLLFYYQDVDNYYLLRLSHSRDSSEALVELLRRSQGQNEILAQAPVNTIYGQWCKLGVRASGDMLVAQVDGVPVLQSTDAYSGHGAVGLYAEGGAAIFDDVAVRPWQAIYSSDRDVTALWHKSSDQWEQLADGTISGNGKALLPYKSQADSYMSVPVKVGAAQAAGVYMRYSGESKLYLAALVRQNPTMVLRLYCADGKRDEVLAEVPVAGSPDSWHEIGFTARGALLTVALDGRPAIQLADAGPQIGGVGLYARGNVPAQFRAPKAHALVETAAMVDQFTPDFAGIIDRHTWAGRPGAWHPEHAELNRFWHSGYFPGPVALLAGVHPLGEEHTATHLYLSERDRPTAGYEVIAERVWAQGQLLVRLLRQGTEVERASVAVHPDKPYLLSLHREGGSIWAEVDGQAAVAINGEPGNPALCHLGVSNGGQKLVAEDLAVYSPWARNYTFMDAPTDWVEHTGTWEVTNRWSCSPQWTWFCGYNGSGPAEVSSKLEVAGDMELSFYVAPRMMPTPDGKTYEQLRDVHIGICGGANGAADGYLIKVGDNRNRLTTIERKGIEVRRSSFTLPQLAIHNDWTQLGVRKRGATIQLLYWGHVVMEYTDPEPLESGRVSLGTDNNGIIIPRLTVYGHIVTPPTDPLGLPAG
;
A
#
# COMPACT_ATOMS: atom_id res chain seq x y z
N MET A 1 69.65 49.07 -9.59
CA MET A 1 68.88 48.41 -10.65
C MET A 1 69.19 46.93 -10.52
N LEU A 2 68.32 45.96 -10.33
CA LEU A 2 66.87 45.75 -10.37
C LEU A 2 66.64 44.59 -9.37
N ASP A 3 65.85 44.74 -8.28
CA ASP A 3 65.26 43.59 -7.53
C ASP A 3 64.49 43.99 -6.24
N GLY A 4 63.49 44.88 -6.37
CA GLY A 4 62.71 45.31 -5.19
C GLY A 4 61.22 45.56 -5.39
N ARG A 5 60.69 45.37 -6.61
CA ARG A 5 59.30 45.75 -6.92
C ARG A 5 58.39 44.61 -7.42
N LEU A 6 58.90 43.39 -7.61
CA LEU A 6 58.05 42.26 -8.05
C LEU A 6 57.39 41.45 -6.92
N ASN A 7 57.90 41.49 -5.69
CA ASN A 7 57.41 40.58 -4.63
C ASN A 7 56.17 41.07 -3.86
N ARG A 8 55.79 42.36 -3.92
CA ARG A 8 54.55 42.82 -3.24
C ARG A 8 53.30 42.66 -4.11
N ARG A 9 53.43 42.67 -5.44
CA ARG A 9 52.29 42.60 -6.35
C ARG A 9 51.77 41.17 -6.51
N ASN A 10 52.65 40.17 -6.54
CA ASN A 10 52.26 38.77 -6.62
C ASN A 10 51.75 38.22 -5.28
N THR A 11 52.27 38.69 -4.13
CA THR A 11 51.73 38.29 -2.82
C THR A 11 50.39 38.96 -2.52
N CYS A 12 50.19 40.24 -2.92
CA CYS A 12 48.86 40.87 -2.81
C CYS A 12 47.84 40.28 -3.78
N VAL A 13 48.23 39.90 -5.01
CA VAL A 13 47.32 39.22 -5.94
C VAL A 13 47.03 37.80 -5.47
N ALA A 14 48.00 37.05 -4.96
CA ALA A 14 47.75 35.72 -4.39
C ALA A 14 46.89 35.77 -3.11
N LEU A 15 47.05 36.77 -2.24
CA LEU A 15 46.18 36.99 -1.07
C LEU A 15 44.80 37.50 -1.46
N LEU A 16 44.65 38.36 -2.48
CA LEU A 16 43.34 38.78 -3.00
C LEU A 16 42.64 37.64 -3.71
N THR A 17 43.35 36.81 -4.48
CA THR A 17 42.79 35.62 -5.13
C THR A 17 42.50 34.53 -4.11
N ALA A 18 43.29 34.37 -3.05
CA ALA A 18 42.98 33.45 -1.94
C ALA A 18 41.88 33.97 -1.02
N CYS A 19 41.70 35.29 -0.84
CA CYS A 19 40.55 35.88 -0.13
C CYS A 19 39.31 36.01 -1.02
N LEU A 20 39.44 36.05 -2.34
CA LEU A 20 38.33 35.95 -3.30
C LEU A 20 37.95 34.49 -3.53
N LEU A 21 38.89 33.53 -3.48
CA LEU A 21 38.56 32.11 -3.45
C LEU A 21 38.08 31.68 -2.06
N MET A 22 38.65 32.12 -0.95
CA MET A 22 38.04 31.87 0.38
C MET A 22 36.77 32.70 0.58
N GLY A 23 36.60 33.84 -0.07
CA GLY A 23 35.36 34.63 -0.06
C GLY A 23 34.30 34.12 -1.05
N ALA A 24 34.68 33.40 -2.10
CA ALA A 24 33.78 32.72 -3.04
C ALA A 24 33.59 31.21 -2.73
N ILE A 25 34.38 30.66 -1.80
CA ILE A 25 34.18 29.34 -1.20
C ILE A 25 33.53 29.48 0.20
N ALA A 26 33.63 30.64 0.86
CA ALA A 26 32.86 30.97 2.08
C ALA A 26 31.59 31.80 1.81
N ALA A 27 31.38 32.27 0.59
CA ALA A 27 30.03 32.53 0.08
C ALA A 27 29.56 31.25 -0.59
N TYR A 28 28.34 30.79 -0.30
CA TYR A 28 27.71 29.57 -0.85
C TYR A 28 27.98 28.25 -0.11
N ALA A 29 27.84 28.28 1.21
CA ALA A 29 27.21 27.16 1.91
C ALA A 29 25.76 27.57 2.23
N GLU A 30 24.77 26.68 2.07
CA GLU A 30 23.53 26.81 2.86
C GLU A 30 23.99 27.08 4.30
N ILE A 31 23.63 28.22 4.88
CA ILE A 31 23.93 28.47 6.30
C ILE A 31 23.01 27.52 7.06
N ILE A 32 23.46 26.29 7.29
CA ILE A 32 22.78 25.31 8.12
C ILE A 32 23.20 25.62 9.55
N ALA A 33 22.31 26.25 10.29
CA ALA A 33 22.52 26.51 11.71
C ALA A 33 21.85 25.41 12.55
N PRO A 34 22.50 24.93 13.63
CA PRO A 34 21.83 24.07 14.58
C PRO A 34 20.65 24.82 15.21
N GLN A 35 19.55 24.12 15.42
CA GLN A 35 18.35 24.69 16.03
C GLN A 35 18.67 25.16 17.46
N SER A 36 18.32 26.41 17.78
CA SER A 36 18.58 27.02 19.09
C SER A 36 17.32 27.11 19.95
N ARG A 37 16.14 26.99 19.34
CA ARG A 37 14.82 27.13 19.98
C ARG A 37 13.73 26.43 19.17
N PRO A 38 12.54 26.18 19.74
CA PRO A 38 11.40 25.73 18.95
C PRO A 38 10.98 26.76 17.89
N TRP A 39 10.54 26.27 16.73
CA TRP A 39 10.04 27.08 15.62
C TRP A 39 8.60 26.75 15.27
N ARG A 40 7.77 27.79 15.13
CA ARG A 40 6.35 27.67 14.74
C ARG A 40 6.01 28.62 13.59
N VAL A 41 5.56 28.06 12.48
CA VAL A 41 5.15 28.79 11.27
C VAL A 41 3.66 28.57 11.05
N GLY A 42 2.87 29.63 11.26
CA GLY A 42 1.41 29.58 11.15
C GLY A 42 0.92 30.02 9.78
N ILE A 43 -0.08 29.33 9.22
CA ILE A 43 -0.62 29.62 7.88
C ILE A 43 -2.14 29.75 7.95
N CYS A 44 -2.71 30.82 7.39
CA CYS A 44 -4.16 31.05 7.34
C CYS A 44 -4.59 31.82 6.07
N GLY A 45 -5.89 32.05 5.91
CA GLY A 45 -6.48 32.69 4.73
C GLY A 45 -6.87 31.71 3.63
N GLY A 46 -7.01 32.20 2.40
CA GLY A 46 -7.29 31.38 1.22
C GLY A 46 -6.03 30.79 0.58
N TRP A 47 -6.17 29.69 -0.15
CA TRP A 47 -5.08 29.03 -0.90
C TRP A 47 -3.87 28.60 -0.03
N THR A 48 -4.12 28.26 1.22
CA THR A 48 -3.07 27.91 2.18
C THR A 48 -2.38 26.59 1.86
N VAL A 49 -3.05 25.70 1.12
CA VAL A 49 -2.51 24.40 0.70
C VAL A 49 -1.23 24.53 -0.13
N GLY A 50 -1.09 25.59 -0.93
CA GLY A 50 0.15 25.87 -1.66
C GLY A 50 1.35 26.07 -0.73
N TYR A 51 1.17 26.84 0.35
CA TYR A 51 2.22 27.03 1.35
C TYR A 51 2.48 25.77 2.17
N LEU A 52 1.42 25.11 2.64
CA LEU A 52 1.53 23.88 3.43
C LEU A 52 2.28 22.79 2.66
N GLY A 53 1.93 22.59 1.39
CA GLY A 53 2.56 21.58 0.55
C GLY A 53 4.02 21.86 0.21
N VAL A 54 4.37 23.12 -0.10
CA VAL A 54 5.78 23.50 -0.32
C VAL A 54 6.58 23.24 0.96
N LEU A 55 6.09 23.68 2.13
CA LEU A 55 6.82 23.46 3.38
C LEU A 55 6.91 21.97 3.75
N ALA A 56 5.86 21.19 3.51
CA ALA A 56 5.90 19.74 3.69
C ALA A 56 6.91 19.05 2.75
N HIS A 57 6.94 19.45 1.46
CA HIS A 57 7.91 18.93 0.49
C HIS A 57 9.37 19.18 0.92
N HIS A 58 9.63 20.30 1.59
CA HIS A 58 10.94 20.64 2.14
C HIS A 58 11.19 20.10 3.56
N GLY A 59 10.21 19.47 4.22
CA GLY A 59 10.31 19.04 5.62
C GLY A 59 10.45 20.21 6.61
N MET A 60 9.79 21.34 6.32
CA MET A 60 9.80 22.55 7.15
C MET A 60 8.58 22.63 8.07
N PRO A 61 8.69 23.28 9.24
CA PRO A 61 7.56 23.42 10.16
C PRO A 61 6.46 24.27 9.53
N ALA A 62 5.22 23.80 9.62
CA ALA A 62 4.03 24.50 9.18
C ALA A 62 2.82 23.98 9.96
N GLU A 63 1.96 24.89 10.42
CA GLU A 63 0.70 24.55 11.05
C GLU A 63 -0.39 25.55 10.64
N ARG A 64 -1.65 25.15 10.68
CA ARG A 64 -2.75 26.01 10.27
C ARG A 64 -3.18 26.90 11.43
N ILE A 65 -3.51 28.16 11.13
CA ILE A 65 -4.20 29.06 12.06
C ILE A 65 -5.66 29.16 11.58
N LEU A 66 -6.62 29.00 12.51
CA LEU A 66 -8.04 29.14 12.17
C LEU A 66 -8.37 30.60 11.83
N GLU A 67 -9.35 30.82 10.96
CA GLU A 67 -9.68 32.17 10.49
C GLU A 67 -10.11 33.09 11.65
N GLU A 68 -10.84 32.57 12.64
CA GLU A 68 -11.21 33.30 13.85
C GLU A 68 -10.02 33.62 14.79
N GLU A 69 -8.99 32.79 14.79
CA GLU A 69 -7.81 32.93 15.65
C GLU A 69 -6.90 34.09 15.22
N ILE A 70 -7.02 34.56 13.98
CA ILE A 70 -6.17 35.64 13.46
C ILE A 70 -6.41 36.98 14.17
N LEU A 71 -7.56 37.13 14.84
CA LEU A 71 -7.88 38.31 15.64
C LEU A 71 -7.37 38.19 17.08
N ASP A 72 -6.95 37.00 17.51
CA ASP A 72 -6.46 36.73 18.86
C ASP A 72 -4.94 36.97 18.94
N ARG A 73 -4.58 38.10 19.58
CA ARG A 73 -3.18 38.50 19.81
C ARG A 73 -2.38 37.46 20.58
N LYS A 74 -3.00 36.78 21.55
CA LYS A 74 -2.31 35.75 22.35
C LYS A 74 -2.00 34.53 21.51
N ARG A 75 -2.88 34.22 20.56
CA ARG A 75 -2.68 33.13 19.61
C ARG A 75 -1.57 33.47 18.61
N LEU A 76 -1.62 34.65 18.00
CA LEU A 76 -0.56 35.13 17.08
C LEU A 76 0.83 35.13 17.73
N ALA A 77 0.93 35.55 19.00
CA ALA A 77 2.20 35.61 19.73
C ALA A 77 2.87 34.24 19.99
N GLN A 78 2.19 33.12 19.69
CA GLN A 78 2.77 31.78 19.79
C GLN A 78 3.60 31.40 18.56
N TYR A 79 3.53 32.18 17.48
CA TYR A 79 4.16 31.92 16.20
C TYR A 79 5.38 32.81 15.98
N ASP A 80 6.38 32.27 15.29
CA ASP A 80 7.58 33.01 14.89
C ASP A 80 7.41 33.67 13.52
N CYS A 81 6.66 33.00 12.66
CA CYS A 81 6.31 33.46 11.34
C CYS A 81 4.83 33.15 11.10
N ILE A 82 4.10 34.12 10.54
CA ILE A 82 2.72 33.97 10.14
C ILE A 82 2.60 34.29 8.65
N ILE A 83 1.97 33.39 7.91
CA ILE A 83 1.66 33.52 6.50
C ILE A 83 0.14 33.66 6.37
N VAL A 84 -0.30 34.78 5.79
CA VAL A 84 -1.71 35.08 5.56
C VAL A 84 -1.94 35.13 4.06
N GLY A 85 -2.52 34.05 3.55
CA GLY A 85 -3.05 33.96 2.19
C GLY A 85 -4.20 34.93 1.96
N GLN A 86 -4.67 35.02 0.72
CA GLN A 86 -5.68 35.99 0.30
C GLN A 86 -6.95 35.93 1.17
N ARG A 87 -7.47 37.09 1.61
CA ARG A 87 -8.73 37.23 2.36
C ARG A 87 -9.78 38.06 1.62
N ARG A 88 -11.06 37.98 2.04
CA ARG A 88 -12.16 38.80 1.48
C ARG A 88 -12.05 40.26 1.95
N GLN A 89 -12.44 41.20 1.08
CA GLN A 89 -12.23 42.66 1.17
C GLN A 89 -12.82 43.40 2.41
N ARG A 90 -13.46 42.72 3.38
CA ARG A 90 -14.11 43.40 4.53
C ARG A 90 -13.32 43.42 5.84
N ASP A 91 -12.15 42.77 5.92
CA ASP A 91 -11.43 42.56 7.18
C ASP A 91 -10.29 43.55 7.46
N TYR A 92 -10.52 44.86 7.33
CA TYR A 92 -9.57 45.86 7.84
C TYR A 92 -9.27 45.68 9.34
N GLU A 93 -10.19 45.07 10.08
CA GLU A 93 -10.06 44.77 11.51
C GLU A 93 -8.91 43.79 11.80
N ALA A 94 -8.63 42.86 10.89
CA ALA A 94 -7.55 41.87 11.07
C ALA A 94 -6.15 42.47 10.90
N TRP A 95 -6.02 43.62 10.23
CA TRP A 95 -4.71 44.25 10.06
C TRP A 95 -4.12 44.73 11.39
N ARG A 96 -4.94 45.23 12.33
CA ARG A 96 -4.43 45.80 13.59
C ARG A 96 -3.70 44.75 14.45
N PRO A 97 -4.27 43.57 14.75
CA PRO A 97 -3.55 42.51 15.46
C PRO A 97 -2.28 42.06 14.76
N LEU A 98 -2.31 41.93 13.43
CA LEU A 98 -1.16 41.51 12.62
C LEU A 98 -0.02 42.53 12.63
N GLU A 99 -0.33 43.83 12.50
CA GLU A 99 0.66 44.90 12.57
C GLU A 99 1.31 44.94 13.97
N GLU A 100 0.51 44.78 15.03
CA GLU A 100 1.01 44.73 16.41
C GLU A 100 1.94 43.52 16.64
N TYR A 101 1.57 42.35 16.12
CA TYR A 101 2.40 41.14 16.15
C TYR A 101 3.77 41.39 15.50
N VAL A 102 3.81 42.01 14.31
CA VAL A 102 5.08 42.35 13.65
C VAL A 102 5.90 43.33 14.50
N ARG A 103 5.29 44.41 14.99
CA ARG A 103 5.99 45.42 15.80
C ARG A 103 6.62 44.83 17.07
N GLN A 104 6.01 43.78 17.63
CA GLN A 104 6.50 43.07 18.82
C GLN A 104 7.65 42.09 18.54
N GLY A 105 8.01 41.86 17.27
CA GLY A 105 9.13 40.99 16.88
C GLY A 105 8.74 39.83 15.98
N GLY A 106 7.44 39.65 15.69
CA GLY A 106 6.96 38.61 14.78
C GLY A 106 7.32 38.89 13.32
N THR A 107 7.28 37.85 12.50
CA THR A 107 7.37 37.99 11.04
C THR A 107 6.06 37.63 10.37
N LEU A 108 5.65 38.48 9.44
CA LEU A 108 4.40 38.35 8.71
C LEU A 108 4.66 38.37 7.21
N LEU A 109 4.23 37.33 6.50
CA LEU A 109 3.98 37.37 5.07
C LEU A 109 2.48 37.48 4.84
N THR A 110 2.03 38.51 4.12
CA THR A 110 0.61 38.65 3.77
C THR A 110 0.44 39.04 2.31
N GLU A 111 -0.60 38.53 1.67
CA GLU A 111 -0.86 38.78 0.25
C GLU A 111 -2.20 39.47 0.00
N VAL A 112 -2.23 40.43 -0.92
CA VAL A 112 -3.37 41.20 -1.46
C VAL A 112 -4.19 41.93 -0.40
N GLN A 113 -4.77 41.20 0.55
CA GLN A 113 -5.48 41.66 1.74
C GLN A 113 -5.06 40.82 2.96
N PRO A 114 -4.88 41.43 4.15
CA PRO A 114 -5.03 42.87 4.42
C PRO A 114 -3.91 43.74 3.80
N VAL A 115 -4.28 44.91 3.27
CA VAL A 115 -3.31 45.90 2.75
C VAL A 115 -2.66 46.65 3.91
N PRO A 116 -1.32 46.76 3.95
CA PRO A 116 -0.63 47.48 5.00
C PRO A 116 -1.03 48.95 5.15
N THR A 117 -1.06 49.44 6.39
CA THR A 117 -1.24 50.88 6.68
C THR A 117 -0.07 51.72 6.14
N ASN A 118 -0.27 53.04 5.96
CA ASN A 118 0.81 53.95 5.54
C ASN A 118 1.96 53.97 6.55
N ALA A 119 1.66 53.71 7.83
CA ALA A 119 2.68 53.60 8.88
C ALA A 119 3.54 52.33 8.70
N ALA A 120 2.92 51.21 8.31
CA ALA A 120 3.61 49.94 8.09
C ALA A 120 4.43 49.93 6.79
N ILE A 121 3.89 50.46 5.68
CA ILE A 121 4.61 50.67 4.42
C ILE A 121 4.24 52.07 3.84
N PRO A 122 5.12 53.08 4.02
CA PRO A 122 4.98 54.41 3.43
C PRO A 122 5.10 54.35 1.91
N GLY A 123 4.17 54.99 1.21
CA GLY A 123 4.18 55.02 -0.26
C GLY A 123 2.81 55.29 -0.90
N LYS A 124 2.81 55.42 -2.23
CA LYS A 124 1.61 55.57 -3.05
C LYS A 124 0.97 54.21 -3.32
N ARG A 125 -0.32 54.07 -2.98
CA ARG A 125 -1.09 52.83 -3.18
C ARG A 125 -1.78 52.93 -4.52
N LEU A 126 -1.58 51.93 -5.38
CA LEU A 126 -2.31 51.83 -6.64
C LEU A 126 -3.66 51.16 -6.42
N ALA A 127 -4.65 51.51 -7.24
CA ALA A 127 -5.98 50.90 -7.16
C ALA A 127 -5.88 49.39 -7.38
N PRO A 128 -6.57 48.54 -6.58
CA PRO A 128 -6.66 47.11 -6.86
C PRO A 128 -7.22 46.86 -8.26
N GLY A 129 -6.68 45.87 -8.95
CA GLY A 129 -6.96 45.63 -10.36
C GLY A 129 -6.49 44.26 -10.82
N ARG A 130 -6.59 44.01 -12.12
CA ARG A 130 -6.07 42.82 -12.78
C ARG A 130 -4.59 43.02 -13.10
N LEU A 131 -3.73 42.33 -12.36
CA LEU A 131 -2.28 42.43 -12.45
C LEU A 131 -1.74 41.98 -13.82
N PRO A 132 -0.62 42.55 -14.28
CA PRO A 132 0.25 41.95 -15.28
C PRO A 132 1.08 40.78 -14.67
N ASN A 133 2.06 40.25 -15.40
CA ASN A 133 2.98 39.24 -14.86
C ASN A 133 3.95 39.85 -13.83
N VAL A 134 4.75 39.01 -13.16
CA VAL A 134 5.69 39.43 -12.11
C VAL A 134 7.11 38.96 -12.43
N ARG A 135 8.12 39.73 -12.04
CA ARG A 135 9.53 39.33 -12.00
C ARG A 135 10.15 39.69 -10.66
N PHE A 136 11.04 38.84 -10.18
CA PHE A 136 11.90 39.19 -9.05
C PHE A 136 12.84 40.34 -9.43
N GLU A 137 13.09 41.21 -8.48
CA GLU A 137 14.02 42.33 -8.64
C GLU A 137 15.41 41.86 -8.19
N SER A 138 16.46 42.24 -8.93
CA SER A 138 17.85 42.09 -8.50
C SER A 138 18.15 43.08 -7.36
N SER A 139 17.60 42.84 -6.19
CA SER A 139 17.87 43.62 -4.98
C SER A 139 19.07 43.04 -4.23
N LEU A 140 19.69 43.82 -3.33
CA LEU A 140 20.75 43.35 -2.43
C LEU A 140 20.21 42.51 -1.24
N SER A 141 18.94 42.06 -1.29
CA SER A 141 18.36 41.25 -0.22
C SER A 141 18.77 39.78 -0.34
N PRO A 142 19.18 39.12 0.76
CA PRO A 142 19.43 37.67 0.78
C PRO A 142 18.21 36.83 0.35
N ILE A 143 17.00 37.39 0.46
CA ILE A 143 15.76 36.64 0.17
C ILE A 143 15.60 36.38 -1.34
N VAL A 144 16.07 37.30 -2.19
CA VAL A 144 16.00 37.15 -3.65
C VAL A 144 17.33 36.68 -4.27
N GLU A 145 18.33 36.40 -3.44
CA GLU A 145 19.62 35.90 -3.90
C GLU A 145 19.47 34.51 -4.54
N GLY A 146 20.13 34.28 -5.69
CA GLY A 146 20.03 33.04 -6.45
C GLY A 146 18.74 32.85 -7.26
N LEU A 147 17.78 33.78 -7.20
CA LEU A 147 16.56 33.71 -8.02
C LEU A 147 16.82 34.15 -9.47
N ASP A 148 16.10 33.53 -10.41
CA ASP A 148 16.15 33.94 -11.83
C ASP A 148 15.31 35.21 -12.04
N PHE A 149 15.98 36.36 -12.08
CA PHE A 149 15.36 37.68 -12.32
C PHE A 149 14.81 37.86 -13.73
N ASN A 150 15.21 37.02 -14.70
CA ASN A 150 14.68 37.07 -16.07
C ASN A 150 13.36 36.28 -16.19
N ARG A 151 13.13 35.31 -15.31
CA ARG A 151 11.95 34.45 -15.31
C ARG A 151 10.68 35.25 -15.07
N VAL A 152 9.75 35.17 -16.01
CA VAL A 152 8.41 35.75 -15.89
C VAL A 152 7.51 34.80 -15.10
N ILE A 153 6.94 35.31 -14.02
CA ILE A 153 5.95 34.62 -13.18
C ILE A 153 4.55 35.02 -13.64
N VAL A 154 3.74 34.03 -14.02
CA VAL A 154 2.50 34.26 -14.76
C VAL A 154 1.34 34.64 -13.82
N MET A 155 1.13 35.94 -13.63
CA MET A 155 0.06 36.51 -12.81
C MET A 155 -1.01 37.26 -13.61
N ALA A 156 -0.83 37.36 -14.93
CA ALA A 156 -1.68 38.16 -15.80
C ALA A 156 -3.18 37.87 -15.59
N SER A 157 -3.98 38.94 -15.48
CA SER A 157 -5.44 38.95 -15.26
C SER A 157 -5.93 38.58 -13.85
N ARG A 158 -5.03 38.26 -12.91
CA ARG A 158 -5.40 37.95 -11.51
C ARG A 158 -5.63 39.23 -10.71
N ALA A 159 -6.55 39.18 -9.76
CA ALA A 159 -6.78 40.31 -8.87
C ALA A 159 -5.56 40.54 -7.97
N GLY A 160 -5.11 41.78 -7.87
CA GLY A 160 -4.01 42.17 -7.00
C GLY A 160 -3.92 43.68 -6.80
N ALA A 161 -2.84 44.10 -6.14
CA ALA A 161 -2.57 45.47 -5.76
C ALA A 161 -1.07 45.76 -5.85
N ALA A 162 -0.69 47.04 -5.73
CA ALA A 162 0.70 47.47 -5.72
C ALA A 162 0.88 48.68 -4.81
N ILE A 163 2.07 48.79 -4.21
CA ILE A 163 2.47 49.94 -3.39
C ILE A 163 3.81 50.41 -3.94
N ILE A 164 3.88 51.68 -4.36
CA ILE A 164 5.13 52.33 -4.74
C ILE A 164 5.69 52.96 -3.46
N PRO A 165 6.73 52.37 -2.84
CA PRO A 165 7.24 52.84 -1.56
C PRO A 165 7.93 54.20 -1.69
N ASP A 166 7.89 55.01 -0.64
CA ASP A 166 8.68 56.25 -0.57
C ASP A 166 10.18 55.93 -0.58
N GLY A 167 10.99 56.75 -1.25
CA GLY A 167 12.42 56.46 -1.50
C GLY A 167 13.29 56.31 -0.25
N ASP A 168 12.88 56.90 0.88
CA ASP A 168 13.54 56.86 2.19
C ASP A 168 12.82 55.95 3.21
N SER A 169 11.79 55.21 2.79
CA SER A 169 10.97 54.38 3.67
C SER A 169 11.69 53.19 4.32
N GLY A 170 12.88 52.83 3.83
CA GLY A 170 13.61 51.61 4.21
C GLY A 170 12.96 50.33 3.69
N THR A 171 12.00 50.42 2.76
CA THR A 171 11.32 49.28 2.15
C THR A 171 12.17 48.69 1.03
N THR A 172 12.44 47.39 1.08
CA THR A 172 13.09 46.64 0.02
C THR A 172 12.05 46.13 -0.98
N VAL A 173 12.29 46.36 -2.27
CA VAL A 173 11.48 45.79 -3.35
C VAL A 173 12.06 44.44 -3.76
N LEU A 174 11.28 43.37 -3.62
CA LEU A 174 11.66 42.00 -3.95
C LEU A 174 11.14 41.57 -5.33
N ALA A 175 10.02 42.13 -5.79
CA ALA A 175 9.46 41.83 -7.11
C ALA A 175 8.64 43.01 -7.67
N ARG A 176 8.58 43.07 -9.00
CA ARG A 176 7.83 44.09 -9.76
C ARG A 176 6.91 43.45 -10.80
N CYS A 177 5.86 44.18 -11.16
CA CYS A 177 5.06 43.88 -12.34
C CYS A 177 5.92 43.87 -13.61
N THR A 178 5.51 43.09 -14.61
CA THR A 178 6.05 43.11 -15.98
C THR A 178 4.94 42.74 -16.96
N TYR A 179 4.89 43.44 -18.10
CA TYR A 179 3.95 43.13 -19.18
C TYR A 179 4.51 42.11 -20.17
N ASP A 180 5.74 41.65 -19.94
CA ASP A 180 6.39 40.66 -20.78
C ASP A 180 5.70 39.29 -20.68
N GLY A 181 5.69 38.56 -21.79
CA GLY A 181 5.11 37.21 -21.86
C GLY A 181 3.58 37.18 -21.74
N ILE A 182 2.89 38.32 -21.88
CA ILE A 182 1.43 38.41 -21.93
C ILE A 182 0.99 38.39 -23.40
N ASP A 183 0.18 37.40 -23.77
CA ASP A 183 -0.41 37.33 -25.11
C ASP A 183 -1.42 38.46 -25.36
N ALA A 184 -1.71 38.75 -26.63
CA ALA A 184 -2.58 39.86 -27.02
C ALA A 184 -3.99 39.79 -26.41
N LYS A 185 -4.57 38.58 -26.25
CA LYS A 185 -5.92 38.40 -25.70
C LYS A 185 -5.93 38.59 -24.19
N THR A 186 -4.92 38.10 -23.49
CA THR A 186 -4.78 38.32 -22.05
C THR A 186 -4.48 39.79 -21.75
N ARG A 187 -3.73 40.45 -22.63
CA ARG A 187 -3.37 41.87 -22.49
C ARG A 187 -4.57 42.81 -22.39
N GLU A 188 -5.67 42.50 -23.09
CA GLU A 188 -6.94 43.24 -23.02
C GLU A 188 -7.61 43.16 -21.63
N ARG A 189 -7.25 42.17 -20.81
CA ARG A 189 -7.82 41.93 -19.48
C ARG A 189 -6.92 42.44 -18.36
N VAL A 190 -5.74 42.97 -18.66
CA VAL A 190 -4.76 43.45 -17.67
C VAL A 190 -4.84 44.97 -17.60
N ASP A 191 -4.87 45.52 -16.39
CA ASP A 191 -4.99 46.97 -16.20
C ASP A 191 -3.63 47.67 -16.42
N ASP A 192 -3.65 48.82 -17.09
CA ASP A 192 -2.45 49.57 -17.49
C ASP A 192 -1.80 50.39 -16.37
N HIS A 193 -2.51 50.60 -15.25
CA HIS A 193 -2.05 51.51 -14.18
C HIS A 193 -1.02 50.90 -13.24
N PHE A 194 -0.59 49.65 -13.43
CA PHE A 194 0.45 48.97 -12.64
C PHE A 194 1.88 49.38 -13.07
N LEU A 195 2.10 50.68 -13.19
CA LEU A 195 3.37 51.31 -13.55
C LEU A 195 3.78 52.28 -12.43
N ASP A 196 5.09 52.43 -12.18
CA ASP A 196 5.59 53.63 -11.52
C ASP A 196 5.60 54.78 -12.53
N GLU A 197 5.18 55.99 -12.15
CA GLU A 197 5.00 57.08 -13.12
C GLU A 197 5.36 58.46 -12.59
N GLU A 198 5.81 59.32 -13.51
CA GLU A 198 5.08 60.55 -13.85
C GLU A 198 5.10 60.82 -15.38
N GLY A 199 3.96 60.67 -16.08
CA GLY A 199 3.62 61.57 -17.19
C GLY A 199 3.61 61.03 -18.63
N GLY A 200 3.22 59.77 -18.87
CA GLY A 200 2.74 59.33 -20.21
C GLY A 200 3.69 59.53 -21.40
N LYS A 201 5.00 59.70 -21.20
CA LYS A 201 5.99 59.93 -22.27
C LYS A 201 7.19 58.97 -22.28
N HIS A 202 7.35 58.13 -21.26
CA HIS A 202 8.27 57.00 -21.25
C HIS A 202 7.55 55.75 -20.70
N PRO A 203 7.88 54.54 -21.15
CA PRO A 203 7.32 53.33 -20.54
C PRO A 203 7.83 53.25 -19.10
N GLY A 204 6.95 53.54 -18.13
CA GLY A 204 7.26 53.43 -16.70
C GLY A 204 7.74 52.01 -16.35
N ARG A 205 8.50 51.87 -15.26
CA ARG A 205 8.89 50.54 -14.78
C ARG A 205 7.66 49.89 -14.16
N GLY A 206 7.60 48.57 -14.16
CA GLY A 206 6.49 47.88 -13.50
C GLY A 206 6.42 48.22 -12.01
N ALA A 207 5.21 48.45 -11.50
CA ALA A 207 4.99 48.81 -10.11
C ALA A 207 5.50 47.70 -9.16
N PRO A 208 6.05 48.05 -7.97
CA PRO A 208 6.44 47.06 -6.97
C PRO A 208 5.24 46.29 -6.42
N VAL A 209 5.39 44.96 -6.36
CA VAL A 209 4.33 44.03 -5.91
C VAL A 209 4.79 43.04 -4.86
N LEU A 210 6.09 42.91 -4.58
CA LEU A 210 6.54 42.16 -3.41
C LEU A 210 7.51 43.04 -2.64
N LEU A 211 7.17 43.35 -1.40
CA LEU A 211 7.85 44.33 -0.57
C LEU A 211 8.25 43.69 0.76
N MET A 212 9.42 44.05 1.27
CA MET A 212 9.86 43.72 2.62
C MET A 212 10.24 44.99 3.38
N ARG A 213 9.89 45.06 4.66
CA ARG A 213 10.34 46.13 5.56
C ARG A 213 10.53 45.60 6.97
N HIS A 214 11.61 46.03 7.61
CA HIS A 214 11.76 45.89 9.06
C HIS A 214 10.85 46.92 9.75
N LEU A 215 9.93 46.45 10.60
CA LEU A 215 8.98 47.29 11.31
C LEU A 215 9.18 47.10 12.81
N ASP A 216 9.73 48.13 13.47
CA ASP A 216 10.19 48.10 14.86
C ASP A 216 11.13 46.90 15.12
N ARG A 217 10.63 45.82 15.74
CA ARG A 217 11.41 44.62 16.07
C ARG A 217 11.23 43.46 15.09
N GLY A 218 10.22 43.51 14.22
CA GLY A 218 9.85 42.40 13.34
C GLY A 218 10.02 42.71 11.86
N ILE A 219 9.53 41.78 11.04
CA ILE A 219 9.65 41.82 9.57
C ILE A 219 8.26 41.71 8.95
N LEU A 220 7.92 42.66 8.08
CA LEU A 220 6.74 42.62 7.24
C LEU A 220 7.14 42.33 5.80
N VAL A 221 6.61 41.24 5.25
CA VAL A 221 6.62 40.94 3.82
C VAL A 221 5.20 41.07 3.30
N TRP A 222 4.99 41.95 2.34
CA TRP A 222 3.69 42.12 1.71
C TRP A 222 3.78 41.82 0.22
N SER A 223 2.88 40.95 -0.23
CA SER A 223 2.68 40.63 -1.63
C SER A 223 1.40 41.29 -2.16
N GLY A 224 1.50 42.01 -3.25
CA GLY A 224 0.39 42.53 -4.02
C GLY A 224 -0.24 41.50 -4.97
N CYS A 225 0.40 40.35 -5.16
CA CYS A 225 -0.11 39.23 -5.96
C CYS A 225 -0.43 38.00 -5.07
N PRO A 226 -1.36 37.13 -5.50
CA PRO A 226 -1.74 35.93 -4.73
C PRO A 226 -0.71 34.79 -4.94
N ILE A 227 0.31 34.77 -4.08
CA ILE A 227 1.34 33.72 -4.02
C ILE A 227 0.70 32.36 -3.70
N GLY A 228 -0.21 32.29 -2.73
CA GLY A 228 -0.88 31.04 -2.34
C GLY A 228 -1.60 30.37 -3.52
N TYR A 229 -2.30 31.17 -4.34
CA TYR A 229 -2.92 30.70 -5.60
C TYR A 229 -1.87 30.12 -6.56
N SER A 230 -0.74 30.81 -6.74
CA SER A 230 0.34 30.37 -7.63
C SER A 230 0.92 29.03 -7.19
N LEU A 231 1.26 28.92 -5.91
CA LEU A 231 1.79 27.69 -5.30
C LEU A 231 0.79 26.53 -5.29
N SER A 232 -0.50 26.82 -5.39
CA SER A 232 -1.53 25.79 -5.44
C SER A 232 -1.79 25.30 -6.88
N LEU A 233 -1.72 26.17 -7.89
CA LEU A 233 -2.27 25.88 -9.23
C LEU A 233 -1.35 26.15 -10.43
N GLN A 234 -0.26 26.90 -10.27
CA GLN A 234 0.57 27.33 -11.40
C GLN A 234 2.01 26.83 -11.35
N GLY A 235 2.56 26.58 -10.16
CA GLY A 235 3.94 26.13 -10.04
C GLY A 235 4.60 26.51 -8.73
N ASP A 236 5.83 26.06 -8.60
CA ASP A 236 6.76 26.34 -7.51
C ASP A 236 7.51 27.69 -7.67
N GLN A 237 7.07 28.56 -8.58
CA GLN A 237 7.79 29.77 -8.97
C GLN A 237 8.05 30.73 -7.79
N PHE A 238 7.17 30.72 -6.79
CA PHE A 238 7.31 31.45 -5.53
C PHE A 238 7.84 30.59 -4.36
N ALA A 239 8.10 29.30 -4.56
CA ALA A 239 8.65 28.46 -3.50
C ALA A 239 10.04 28.95 -3.06
N PRO A 240 11.00 29.27 -3.96
CA PRO A 240 12.32 29.75 -3.55
C PRO A 240 12.29 30.99 -2.65
N ILE A 241 11.42 31.97 -2.92
CA ILE A 241 11.33 33.17 -2.07
C ILE A 241 10.79 32.83 -0.67
N LEU A 242 9.86 31.87 -0.58
CA LEU A 242 9.35 31.40 0.72
C LEU A 242 10.44 30.68 1.52
N ILE A 243 11.19 29.79 0.88
CA ILE A 243 12.30 29.06 1.50
C ILE A 243 13.39 30.03 1.97
N ASN A 244 13.82 30.94 1.10
CA ASN A 244 14.83 31.95 1.43
C ASN A 244 14.36 32.89 2.56
N LEU A 245 13.06 33.26 2.59
CA LEU A 245 12.49 34.07 3.67
C LEU A 245 12.60 33.35 5.02
N LEU A 246 12.21 32.08 5.08
CA LEU A 246 12.27 31.31 6.33
C LEU A 246 13.71 31.04 6.76
N GLN A 247 14.62 30.78 5.82
CA GLN A 247 16.05 30.66 6.11
C GLN A 247 16.61 31.97 6.66
N TYR A 248 16.28 33.10 6.02
CA TYR A 248 16.73 34.42 6.44
C TYR A 248 16.22 34.78 7.85
N LEU A 249 14.92 34.58 8.09
CA LEU A 249 14.27 34.78 9.39
C LEU A 249 14.95 33.96 10.49
N SER A 250 15.16 32.69 10.23
CA SER A 250 15.68 31.74 11.20
C SER A 250 17.19 31.73 11.31
N LYS A 251 17.88 32.60 10.56
CA LYS A 251 19.34 32.62 10.45
C LYS A 251 19.91 31.23 10.09
N GLY A 252 19.18 30.47 9.28
CA GLY A 252 19.56 29.13 8.83
C GLY A 252 19.01 27.95 9.65
N GLU A 253 18.31 28.16 10.76
CA GLU A 253 17.75 27.06 11.56
C GLU A 253 16.58 26.34 10.85
N ILE A 254 15.80 27.05 10.05
CA ILE A 254 14.79 26.49 9.14
C ILE A 254 15.41 26.36 7.76
N HIS A 255 15.68 25.13 7.33
CA HIS A 255 16.21 24.76 6.02
C HIS A 255 15.55 23.46 5.55
N SER A 256 15.80 23.07 4.29
CA SER A 256 15.23 21.85 3.70
C SER A 256 15.82 20.61 4.36
N ARG A 257 14.98 19.75 4.91
CA ARG A 257 15.34 18.50 5.59
C ARG A 257 14.93 17.25 4.81
N PHE A 258 14.08 17.43 3.82
CA PHE A 258 13.85 16.42 2.80
C PHE A 258 14.67 16.71 1.55
N HIS A 259 15.01 15.64 0.84
CA HIS A 259 15.56 15.70 -0.50
C HIS A 259 14.46 16.15 -1.47
N THR A 260 14.66 17.29 -2.13
CA THR A 260 13.72 17.89 -3.08
C THR A 260 14.12 17.67 -4.54
N GLY A 261 15.18 16.90 -4.79
CA GLY A 261 15.57 16.51 -6.14
C GLY A 261 14.63 15.44 -6.70
N ALA A 262 14.60 15.33 -8.04
CA ALA A 262 13.78 14.32 -8.70
C ALA A 262 14.32 12.91 -8.42
N MET A 263 13.49 12.07 -7.81
CA MET A 263 13.73 10.64 -7.61
C MET A 263 12.64 9.87 -8.36
N PRO A 264 12.97 9.18 -9.47
CA PRO A 264 11.98 8.43 -10.21
C PRO A 264 11.57 7.17 -9.42
N ARG A 265 10.35 6.66 -9.67
CA ARG A 265 9.71 5.62 -8.84
C ARG A 265 10.54 4.35 -8.73
N GLU A 266 11.24 3.96 -9.78
CA GLU A 266 12.13 2.79 -9.82
C GLU A 266 13.37 2.92 -8.90
N ARG A 267 13.68 4.12 -8.41
CA ARG A 267 14.75 4.34 -7.41
C ARG A 267 14.24 4.38 -5.98
N LEU A 268 12.93 4.43 -5.77
CA LEU A 268 12.34 4.34 -4.43
C LEU A 268 12.36 2.88 -4.01
N LEU A 269 13.03 2.58 -2.89
CA LEU A 269 13.14 1.21 -2.40
C LEU A 269 11.76 0.69 -1.94
N THR A 270 10.96 1.56 -1.33
CA THR A 270 9.59 1.23 -0.88
C THR A 270 8.61 0.97 -2.02
N ALA A 271 8.97 1.32 -3.27
CA ALA A 271 8.19 1.00 -4.47
C ALA A 271 8.57 -0.34 -5.12
N ASN A 272 9.67 -0.96 -4.69
CA ASN A 272 10.25 -2.15 -5.30
C ASN A 272 10.57 -3.21 -4.22
N LEU A 273 9.60 -3.47 -3.33
CA LEU A 273 9.80 -4.39 -2.20
C LEU A 273 10.15 -5.82 -2.63
N ASP A 274 9.71 -6.24 -3.81
CA ASP A 274 10.04 -7.56 -4.39
C ASP A 274 11.55 -7.77 -4.58
N ALA A 275 12.33 -6.69 -4.74
CA ALA A 275 13.80 -6.77 -4.81
C ALA A 275 14.44 -7.19 -3.48
N PHE A 276 13.70 -7.09 -2.38
CA PHE A 276 14.09 -7.47 -1.03
C PHE A 276 13.35 -8.71 -0.53
N ALA A 277 12.50 -9.30 -1.36
CA ALA A 277 11.89 -10.59 -1.05
C ALA A 277 13.03 -11.62 -0.90
N PRO A 278 12.95 -12.52 0.09
CA PRO A 278 13.95 -13.55 0.22
C PRO A 278 14.02 -14.37 -1.06
N VAL A 279 15.23 -14.80 -1.40
CA VAL A 279 15.47 -15.70 -2.53
C VAL A 279 15.97 -17.01 -1.96
N ALA A 280 15.43 -18.13 -2.46
CA ALA A 280 15.93 -19.44 -2.10
C ALA A 280 17.42 -19.50 -2.45
N GLU A 281 18.28 -19.78 -1.48
CA GLU A 281 19.66 -20.16 -1.80
C GLU A 281 19.62 -21.37 -2.72
N ALA A 282 20.47 -21.40 -3.75
CA ALA A 282 20.65 -22.59 -4.55
C ALA A 282 20.99 -23.74 -3.59
N THR A 283 20.09 -24.72 -3.48
CA THR A 283 20.36 -25.97 -2.76
C THR A 283 21.70 -26.50 -3.25
N GLU A 284 22.55 -26.99 -2.32
CA GLU A 284 23.85 -27.59 -2.66
C GLU A 284 23.74 -28.32 -3.98
N ALA A 285 24.46 -27.80 -4.99
CA ALA A 285 24.30 -28.18 -6.38
C ALA A 285 24.06 -29.68 -6.49
N THR A 286 22.80 -30.07 -6.76
CA THR A 286 22.55 -31.39 -7.33
C THR A 286 23.42 -31.43 -8.56
N ALA A 287 24.38 -32.35 -8.57
CA ALA A 287 25.39 -32.47 -9.62
C ALA A 287 24.72 -32.25 -10.99
N SER A 288 25.39 -31.52 -11.88
CA SER A 288 24.91 -31.33 -13.25
C SER A 288 24.38 -32.67 -13.78
N PRO A 289 23.18 -32.70 -14.39
CA PRO A 289 22.57 -33.94 -14.81
C PRO A 289 23.61 -34.73 -15.63
N PRO A 290 23.75 -36.06 -15.39
CA PRO A 290 24.64 -36.86 -16.21
C PRO A 290 24.27 -36.64 -17.68
N ALA A 291 25.26 -36.49 -18.58
CA ALA A 291 24.99 -36.33 -20.00
C ALA A 291 24.06 -37.46 -20.47
N ALA A 292 22.85 -37.12 -20.92
CA ALA A 292 21.82 -38.09 -21.24
C ALA A 292 22.36 -39.10 -22.27
N SER A 293 22.23 -40.39 -21.96
CA SER A 293 22.45 -41.43 -22.97
C SER A 293 21.44 -41.29 -24.11
N ALA A 294 21.73 -41.85 -25.28
CA ALA A 294 20.80 -41.81 -26.41
C ALA A 294 19.42 -42.37 -26.01
N PRO A 295 18.31 -41.73 -26.44
CA PRO A 295 16.97 -42.23 -26.14
C PRO A 295 16.78 -43.64 -26.73
N PRO A 296 16.06 -44.54 -26.05
CA PRO A 296 15.81 -45.87 -26.58
C PRO A 296 15.02 -45.78 -27.91
N PRO A 297 15.20 -46.69 -28.89
CA PRO A 297 14.71 -46.50 -30.27
C PRO A 297 13.20 -46.27 -30.45
N VAL A 298 12.38 -46.69 -29.49
CA VAL A 298 10.91 -46.54 -29.52
C VAL A 298 10.42 -45.24 -28.87
N TYR A 299 11.30 -44.52 -28.19
CA TYR A 299 10.97 -43.28 -27.50
C TYR A 299 11.38 -42.07 -28.35
N GLN A 300 10.51 -41.07 -28.38
CA GLN A 300 10.83 -39.73 -28.89
C GLN A 300 11.18 -38.81 -27.73
N THR A 301 12.17 -37.93 -27.94
CA THR A 301 12.54 -36.88 -26.99
C THR A 301 11.56 -35.72 -27.10
N LEU A 302 10.91 -35.36 -26.00
CA LEU A 302 10.08 -34.16 -25.91
C LEU A 302 10.89 -32.95 -25.46
N GLU A 303 11.78 -33.14 -24.49
CA GLU A 303 12.72 -32.14 -24.01
C GLU A 303 14.04 -32.81 -23.61
N SER A 304 15.15 -32.14 -23.85
CA SER A 304 16.50 -32.70 -23.72
C SER A 304 17.18 -32.35 -22.39
N ASP A 305 16.87 -31.19 -21.80
CA ASP A 305 17.62 -30.65 -20.66
C ASP A 305 16.72 -29.82 -19.73
N LEU A 306 15.90 -30.49 -18.90
CA LEU A 306 15.10 -29.84 -17.87
C LEU A 306 15.82 -29.81 -16.53
N ALA A 307 15.76 -28.65 -15.87
CA ALA A 307 16.27 -28.47 -14.53
C ALA A 307 15.37 -29.17 -13.49
N ALA A 308 15.94 -29.56 -12.35
CA ALA A 308 15.20 -30.28 -11.30
C ALA A 308 14.05 -29.45 -10.70
N ASP A 309 14.20 -28.13 -10.67
CA ASP A 309 13.30 -27.14 -10.04
C ASP A 309 12.28 -26.52 -11.00
N GLU A 310 12.38 -26.83 -12.31
CA GLU A 310 11.43 -26.35 -13.31
C GLU A 310 10.08 -27.09 -13.21
N ASP A 311 8.98 -26.36 -13.18
CA ASP A 311 7.63 -26.91 -13.20
C ASP A 311 7.11 -26.91 -14.63
N PHE A 312 6.47 -28.00 -15.05
CA PHE A 312 5.98 -28.11 -16.43
C PHE A 312 4.81 -29.09 -16.55
N TRP A 313 4.12 -28.97 -17.67
CA TRP A 313 3.15 -29.94 -18.16
C TRP A 313 3.73 -30.79 -19.27
N ILE A 314 3.30 -32.04 -19.32
CA ILE A 314 3.41 -32.92 -20.47
C ILE A 314 1.98 -33.17 -20.93
N TYR A 315 1.74 -33.01 -22.22
CA TYR A 315 0.44 -33.29 -22.84
C TYR A 315 0.63 -34.25 -24.01
N GLY A 316 -0.42 -34.98 -24.37
CA GLY A 316 -0.46 -35.85 -25.55
C GLY A 316 -1.73 -36.69 -25.63
N THR A 317 -1.97 -37.28 -26.80
CA THR A 317 -3.12 -38.16 -27.07
C THR A 317 -2.65 -39.58 -27.36
N LEU A 318 -3.37 -40.59 -26.87
CA LEU A 318 -2.98 -41.99 -27.07
C LEU A 318 -3.14 -42.43 -28.53
N GLU A 319 -2.07 -43.00 -29.09
CA GLU A 319 -2.06 -43.59 -30.44
C GLU A 319 -2.80 -44.96 -30.50
N PRO A 320 -3.09 -45.51 -31.69
CA PRO A 320 -3.93 -46.70 -31.87
C PRO A 320 -3.45 -47.99 -31.18
N GLU A 321 -2.20 -48.05 -30.72
CA GLU A 321 -1.63 -49.21 -30.03
C GLU A 321 -2.13 -49.39 -28.58
N GLU A 322 -2.94 -48.44 -28.08
CA GLU A 322 -3.59 -48.46 -26.74
C GLU A 322 -2.61 -48.65 -25.56
N GLN A 323 -1.34 -48.25 -25.75
CA GLN A 323 -0.32 -48.20 -24.71
C GLN A 323 0.54 -46.94 -24.88
N ALA A 324 0.92 -46.33 -23.76
CA ALA A 324 1.80 -45.17 -23.75
C ALA A 324 2.78 -45.22 -22.57
N ALA A 325 3.94 -44.60 -22.74
CA ALA A 325 4.92 -44.43 -21.68
C ALA A 325 5.58 -43.05 -21.73
N VAL A 326 5.86 -42.49 -20.56
CA VAL A 326 6.62 -41.24 -20.39
C VAL A 326 7.77 -41.49 -19.43
N LEU A 327 8.98 -41.10 -19.83
CA LEU A 327 10.19 -41.13 -19.00
C LEU A 327 10.55 -39.70 -18.58
N LEU A 328 10.74 -39.48 -17.28
CA LEU A 328 11.15 -38.19 -16.70
C LEU A 328 12.47 -38.35 -15.96
N GLY A 329 13.26 -37.26 -15.94
CA GLY A 329 14.60 -37.28 -15.36
C GLY A 329 15.51 -38.33 -16.01
N TYR A 330 15.31 -38.60 -17.30
CA TYR A 330 16.04 -39.65 -17.99
C TYR A 330 17.50 -39.21 -18.19
N SER A 331 18.42 -39.91 -17.53
CA SER A 331 19.86 -39.84 -17.82
C SER A 331 20.38 -41.13 -18.48
N GLY A 332 19.64 -42.23 -18.38
CA GLY A 332 19.84 -43.48 -19.13
C GLY A 332 18.94 -44.62 -18.69
N GLU A 333 19.02 -45.79 -19.33
CA GLU A 333 18.15 -46.94 -19.01
C GLU A 333 18.23 -47.39 -17.54
N ALA A 334 19.31 -47.05 -16.85
CA ALA A 334 19.49 -47.35 -15.43
C ALA A 334 18.77 -46.37 -14.49
N ASP A 335 18.47 -45.15 -14.93
CA ASP A 335 18.02 -44.05 -14.08
C ASP A 335 16.93 -43.22 -14.80
N ALA A 336 15.67 -43.44 -14.41
CA ALA A 336 14.50 -42.74 -14.95
C ALA A 336 13.27 -42.93 -14.05
N VAL A 337 12.33 -41.99 -14.10
CA VAL A 337 10.96 -42.19 -13.61
C VAL A 337 10.06 -42.52 -14.81
N ARG A 338 9.42 -43.69 -14.79
CA ARG A 338 8.57 -44.18 -15.87
C ARG A 338 7.10 -44.16 -15.47
N LEU A 339 6.31 -43.37 -16.18
CA LEU A 339 4.85 -43.50 -16.21
C LEU A 339 4.48 -44.46 -17.36
N SER A 340 3.74 -45.52 -17.08
CA SER A 340 3.20 -46.44 -18.09
C SER A 340 1.68 -46.48 -18.01
N LEU A 341 1.05 -46.53 -19.17
CA LEU A 341 -0.40 -46.58 -19.33
C LEU A 341 -0.75 -47.70 -20.31
N ALA A 342 -1.42 -48.75 -19.83
CA ALA A 342 -1.79 -49.90 -20.65
C ALA A 342 -3.01 -50.62 -20.09
N GLY A 343 -3.95 -50.99 -20.96
CA GLY A 343 -5.17 -51.69 -20.55
C GLY A 343 -5.98 -50.87 -19.54
N ASP A 344 -6.25 -51.43 -18.37
CA ASP A 344 -7.00 -50.80 -17.29
C ASP A 344 -6.10 -50.18 -16.20
N ARG A 345 -4.82 -49.93 -16.48
CA ARG A 345 -3.86 -49.54 -15.44
C ARG A 345 -2.94 -48.41 -15.86
N MET A 346 -2.74 -47.49 -14.91
CA MET A 346 -1.65 -46.52 -14.92
C MET A 346 -0.66 -46.87 -13.80
N THR A 347 0.64 -46.88 -14.10
CA THR A 347 1.71 -47.20 -13.14
C THR A 347 2.82 -46.18 -13.24
N LEU A 348 3.25 -45.65 -12.09
CA LEU A 348 4.47 -44.86 -11.96
C LEU A 348 5.53 -45.73 -11.29
N GLU A 349 6.65 -45.91 -11.97
CA GLU A 349 7.80 -46.67 -11.51
C GLU A 349 9.02 -45.77 -11.46
N ARG A 350 9.90 -46.06 -10.50
CA ARG A 350 11.20 -45.44 -10.39
C ARG A 350 12.26 -46.51 -10.71
N VAL A 351 13.12 -46.20 -11.66
CA VAL A 351 14.29 -47.00 -12.02
C VAL A 351 15.53 -46.27 -11.50
N GLU A 352 16.27 -46.91 -10.60
CA GLU A 352 17.54 -46.41 -10.06
C GLU A 352 18.59 -47.52 -10.15
N GLY A 353 19.75 -47.23 -10.75
CA GLY A 353 20.80 -48.22 -10.96
C GLY A 353 20.33 -49.49 -11.69
N GLY A 354 19.33 -49.35 -12.58
CA GLY A 354 18.72 -50.45 -13.36
C GLY A 354 17.67 -51.27 -12.62
N LYS A 355 17.34 -50.94 -11.36
CA LYS A 355 16.32 -51.64 -10.58
C LYS A 355 15.00 -50.85 -10.61
N SER A 356 13.93 -51.47 -11.12
CA SER A 356 12.57 -50.89 -11.08
C SER A 356 11.91 -51.10 -9.71
N SER A 357 11.24 -50.06 -9.22
CA SER A 357 10.40 -50.05 -8.02
C SER A 357 9.09 -49.34 -8.32
N LEU A 358 7.97 -49.93 -7.90
CA LEU A 358 6.65 -49.31 -8.05
C LEU A 358 6.53 -48.13 -7.08
N VAL A 359 6.27 -46.94 -7.60
CA VAL A 359 5.99 -45.73 -6.79
C VAL A 359 4.50 -45.66 -6.49
N ALA A 360 3.67 -45.76 -7.54
CA ALA A 360 2.22 -45.73 -7.40
C ALA A 360 1.53 -46.42 -8.57
N SER A 361 0.31 -46.92 -8.35
CA SER A 361 -0.52 -47.47 -9.42
C SER A 361 -2.00 -47.18 -9.18
N ALA A 362 -2.74 -46.97 -10.26
CA ALA A 362 -4.18 -46.80 -10.25
C ALA A 362 -4.85 -47.71 -11.29
N ILE A 363 -6.00 -48.27 -10.92
CA ILE A 363 -6.89 -48.98 -11.84
C ILE A 363 -7.86 -47.95 -12.44
N LEU A 364 -7.92 -47.92 -13.76
CA LEU A 364 -8.79 -47.05 -14.54
C LEU A 364 -10.23 -47.60 -14.52
N HIS A 365 -11.21 -46.70 -14.49
CA HIS A 365 -12.62 -47.12 -14.57
C HIS A 365 -12.98 -47.77 -15.91
N GLN A 366 -12.27 -47.40 -16.97
CA GLN A 366 -12.38 -47.98 -18.30
C GLN A 366 -10.97 -48.22 -18.85
N PRO A 367 -10.77 -49.27 -19.67
CA PRO A 367 -9.52 -49.45 -20.38
C PRO A 367 -9.21 -48.23 -21.26
N VAL A 368 -7.93 -47.93 -21.41
CA VAL A 368 -7.46 -46.89 -22.32
C VAL A 368 -7.82 -47.21 -23.76
N ARG A 369 -8.03 -46.17 -24.55
CA ARG A 369 -8.45 -46.22 -25.95
C ARG A 369 -7.67 -45.17 -26.73
N SER A 370 -7.56 -45.42 -28.02
CA SER A 370 -7.04 -44.41 -28.95
C SER A 370 -7.81 -43.09 -28.82
N GLY A 371 -7.07 -41.98 -28.73
CA GLY A 371 -7.62 -40.64 -28.58
C GLY A 371 -7.87 -40.19 -27.13
N ASN A 372 -7.62 -41.03 -26.11
CA ASN A 372 -7.61 -40.51 -24.74
C ASN A 372 -6.53 -39.44 -24.57
N GLU A 373 -6.85 -38.37 -23.85
CA GLU A 373 -5.90 -37.30 -23.53
C GLU A 373 -5.15 -37.66 -22.23
N LEU A 374 -3.81 -37.65 -22.31
CA LEU A 374 -2.92 -37.75 -21.17
C LEU A 374 -2.35 -36.38 -20.85
N LEU A 375 -2.61 -35.89 -19.65
CA LEU A 375 -1.92 -34.73 -19.08
C LEU A 375 -1.12 -35.19 -17.87
N MET A 376 0.14 -34.77 -17.80
CA MET A 376 0.99 -35.01 -16.65
C MET A 376 1.63 -33.71 -16.21
N ARG A 377 1.57 -33.42 -14.92
CA ARG A 377 2.17 -32.23 -14.34
C ARG A 377 3.29 -32.61 -13.41
N LYS A 378 4.44 -31.95 -13.57
CA LYS A 378 5.50 -31.90 -12.55
C LYS A 378 5.39 -30.57 -11.81
N ARG A 379 5.27 -30.66 -10.48
CA ARG A 379 5.32 -29.49 -9.58
C ARG A 379 6.28 -29.78 -8.43
N GLY A 380 7.43 -29.14 -8.43
CA GLY A 380 8.55 -29.53 -7.59
C GLY A 380 8.90 -31.00 -7.83
N GLN A 381 8.69 -31.83 -6.79
CA GLN A 381 8.88 -33.29 -6.83
C GLN A 381 7.57 -34.08 -6.99
N LEU A 382 6.43 -33.41 -7.04
CA LEU A 382 5.14 -34.05 -7.20
C LEU A 382 4.83 -34.28 -8.68
N LEU A 383 4.44 -35.51 -9.01
CA LEU A 383 3.92 -35.88 -10.32
C LEU A 383 2.41 -36.13 -10.20
N ILE A 384 1.62 -35.44 -11.02
CA ILE A 384 0.16 -35.57 -11.07
C ILE A 384 -0.23 -35.98 -12.49
N CYS A 385 -0.95 -37.09 -12.62
CA CYS A 385 -1.36 -37.64 -13.92
C CYS A 385 -2.88 -37.60 -14.05
N TYR A 386 -3.35 -37.09 -15.18
CA TYR A 386 -4.74 -36.98 -15.55
C TYR A 386 -5.00 -37.74 -16.84
N LEU A 387 -6.18 -38.36 -16.94
CA LEU A 387 -6.68 -38.99 -18.14
C LEU A 387 -8.06 -38.41 -18.46
N ASP A 388 -8.23 -37.85 -19.66
CA ASP A 388 -9.42 -37.10 -20.08
C ASP A 388 -9.89 -36.08 -19.02
N GLY A 389 -8.94 -35.31 -18.49
CA GLY A 389 -9.17 -34.29 -17.47
C GLY A 389 -9.47 -34.80 -16.06
N LYS A 390 -9.51 -36.11 -15.79
CA LYS A 390 -9.69 -36.65 -14.43
C LYS A 390 -8.36 -37.07 -13.81
N ARG A 391 -8.09 -36.68 -12.56
CA ARG A 391 -6.89 -37.12 -11.83
C ARG A 391 -6.95 -38.63 -11.61
N VAL A 392 -5.94 -39.34 -12.10
CA VAL A 392 -5.81 -40.80 -11.98
C VAL A 392 -4.78 -41.18 -10.92
N LEU A 393 -3.65 -40.47 -10.90
CA LEU A 393 -2.51 -40.80 -10.05
C LEU A 393 -1.82 -39.54 -9.56
N SER A 394 -1.32 -39.55 -8.33
CA SER A 394 -0.43 -38.52 -7.79
C SER A 394 0.59 -39.16 -6.88
N ALA A 395 1.87 -38.86 -7.09
CA ALA A 395 2.94 -39.42 -6.26
C ALA A 395 4.23 -38.61 -6.34
N CYS A 396 5.02 -38.68 -5.27
CA CYS A 396 6.38 -38.17 -5.22
C CYS A 396 7.38 -39.34 -5.37
N PRO A 397 8.09 -39.48 -6.52
CA PRO A 397 9.01 -40.59 -6.74
C PRO A 397 10.26 -40.52 -5.84
N SER A 398 10.50 -39.38 -5.17
CA SER A 398 11.61 -39.17 -4.22
C SER A 398 12.99 -39.40 -4.83
N VAL A 399 13.18 -38.93 -6.08
CA VAL A 399 14.45 -38.90 -6.82
C VAL A 399 14.55 -37.61 -7.63
N SER A 400 15.76 -37.27 -8.09
CA SER A 400 15.93 -36.16 -9.02
C SER A 400 15.09 -36.39 -10.29
N LEU A 401 14.44 -35.31 -10.75
CA LEU A 401 13.68 -35.28 -12.00
C LEU A 401 14.39 -34.44 -13.08
N ALA A 402 15.66 -34.06 -12.86
CA ALA A 402 16.47 -33.39 -13.86
C ALA A 402 16.90 -34.34 -14.97
N GLY A 403 16.95 -33.85 -16.20
CA GLY A 403 17.35 -34.62 -17.39
C GLY A 403 16.30 -34.55 -18.50
N SER A 404 16.38 -35.51 -19.44
CA SER A 404 15.47 -35.51 -20.60
C SER A 404 14.08 -36.03 -20.24
N VAL A 405 13.08 -35.55 -20.98
CA VAL A 405 11.70 -36.08 -20.98
C VAL A 405 11.47 -36.80 -22.30
N LEU A 406 11.15 -38.09 -22.22
CA LEU A 406 10.91 -38.94 -23.38
C LEU A 406 9.47 -39.48 -23.34
N CYS A 407 8.89 -39.77 -24.50
CA CYS A 407 7.60 -40.47 -24.56
C CYS A 407 7.55 -41.53 -25.66
N HIS A 408 6.59 -42.43 -25.54
CA HIS A 408 6.26 -43.49 -26.49
C HIS A 408 4.74 -43.69 -26.52
N GLY A 409 4.15 -43.92 -27.71
CA GLY A 409 2.71 -44.18 -27.88
C GLY A 409 1.79 -42.95 -27.71
N LEU A 410 2.35 -41.73 -27.77
CA LEU A 410 1.61 -40.48 -27.71
C LEU A 410 1.78 -39.67 -29.00
N GLY A 411 0.66 -39.19 -29.55
CA GLY A 411 0.58 -38.22 -30.63
C GLY A 411 0.25 -36.82 -30.10
N GLU A 412 0.48 -35.78 -30.91
CA GLU A 412 0.21 -34.37 -30.57
C GLU A 412 0.75 -33.96 -29.18
N CYS A 413 1.92 -34.49 -28.83
CA CYS A 413 2.48 -34.37 -27.50
C CYS A 413 3.59 -33.31 -27.40
N GLY A 414 3.80 -32.79 -26.20
CA GLY A 414 4.85 -31.81 -25.94
C GLY A 414 5.05 -31.55 -24.45
N VAL A 415 6.08 -30.75 -24.16
CA VAL A 415 6.35 -30.18 -22.83
C VAL A 415 5.99 -28.70 -22.86
N GLN A 416 5.25 -28.24 -21.86
CA GLN A 416 4.90 -26.84 -21.65
C GLN A 416 5.45 -26.39 -20.29
N PRO A 417 6.55 -25.63 -20.25
CA PRO A 417 7.03 -24.99 -19.03
C PRO A 417 5.95 -24.13 -18.40
N SER A 418 5.91 -24.11 -17.07
CA SER A 418 4.95 -23.32 -16.30
C SER A 418 5.67 -22.40 -15.33
N ALA A 419 5.34 -21.12 -15.42
CA ALA A 419 5.77 -20.10 -14.47
C ALA A 419 4.62 -19.76 -13.51
N GLU A 420 4.97 -19.07 -12.45
CA GLU A 420 3.99 -18.42 -11.58
C GLU A 420 3.12 -17.43 -12.37
N VAL A 421 1.82 -17.42 -12.05
CA VAL A 421 0.82 -16.64 -12.79
C VAL A 421 0.63 -15.27 -12.15
N TYR A 422 0.93 -14.21 -12.91
CA TYR A 422 0.66 -12.82 -12.56
C TYR A 422 -0.10 -12.14 -13.69
N PHE A 423 -1.23 -11.52 -13.38
CA PHE A 423 -2.01 -10.71 -14.31
C PHE A 423 -2.82 -9.66 -13.54
N ALA A 424 -2.98 -8.46 -14.08
CA ALA A 424 -3.89 -7.47 -13.54
C ALA A 424 -4.46 -6.57 -14.65
N ASP A 425 -5.70 -6.12 -14.50
CA ASP A 425 -6.35 -5.18 -15.40
C ASP A 425 -7.42 -4.38 -14.63
N ASP A 426 -7.26 -3.06 -14.58
CA ASP A 426 -8.23 -2.09 -14.01
C ASP A 426 -9.08 -1.43 -15.11
N PHE A 427 -8.95 -1.89 -16.36
CA PHE A 427 -9.62 -1.35 -17.53
C PHE A 427 -9.37 0.14 -17.81
N MET A 428 -8.44 0.79 -17.10
CA MET A 428 -8.11 2.20 -17.28
C MET A 428 -7.21 2.35 -18.51
N ARG A 429 -7.78 2.77 -19.64
CA ARG A 429 -7.07 2.80 -20.93
C ARG A 429 -7.46 3.99 -21.81
N GLU A 430 -6.52 4.41 -22.66
CA GLU A 430 -6.78 5.41 -23.70
C GLU A 430 -7.61 4.83 -24.84
N GLU A 431 -8.27 5.70 -25.60
CA GLU A 431 -9.04 5.28 -26.77
C GLU A 431 -8.13 4.64 -27.83
N GLY A 432 -8.41 3.39 -28.19
CA GLY A 432 -7.65 2.64 -29.19
C GLY A 432 -6.56 1.70 -28.64
N SER A 433 -6.39 1.59 -27.32
CA SER A 433 -5.53 0.57 -26.70
C SER A 433 -6.00 -0.86 -27.04
N SER A 434 -5.04 -1.79 -27.21
CA SER A 434 -5.34 -3.22 -27.36
C SER A 434 -5.87 -3.81 -26.05
N SER A 435 -6.83 -4.73 -26.15
CA SER A 435 -7.35 -5.47 -25.00
C SER A 435 -6.71 -6.85 -24.94
N ASP A 436 -6.26 -7.27 -23.75
CA ASP A 436 -5.79 -8.63 -23.48
C ASP A 436 -6.95 -9.63 -23.27
N TRP A 437 -8.20 -9.17 -23.42
CA TRP A 437 -9.40 -9.97 -23.27
C TRP A 437 -9.97 -10.43 -24.61
N GLU A 438 -10.20 -11.74 -24.73
CA GLU A 438 -10.89 -12.34 -25.85
C GLU A 438 -12.38 -12.51 -25.56
N THR A 439 -13.25 -11.99 -26.43
CA THR A 439 -14.70 -12.23 -26.34
C THR A 439 -15.04 -13.60 -26.90
N VAL A 440 -15.50 -14.50 -26.02
CA VAL A 440 -15.99 -15.84 -26.39
C VAL A 440 -17.48 -15.79 -26.73
N SER A 441 -18.27 -15.07 -25.95
CA SER A 441 -19.72 -14.95 -26.16
C SER A 441 -20.31 -13.70 -25.51
N GLY A 442 -21.54 -13.34 -25.91
CA GLY A 442 -22.21 -12.12 -25.45
C GLY A 442 -21.61 -10.86 -26.08
N ARG A 443 -21.95 -9.70 -25.52
CA ARG A 443 -21.38 -8.42 -25.92
C ARG A 443 -20.53 -7.89 -24.78
N TRP A 444 -19.31 -7.45 -25.10
CA TRP A 444 -18.41 -6.78 -24.18
C TRP A 444 -18.08 -5.38 -24.68
N THR A 445 -18.07 -4.41 -23.79
CA THR A 445 -17.78 -3.00 -24.10
C THR A 445 -17.09 -2.33 -22.94
N ASP A 446 -16.07 -1.52 -23.22
CA ASP A 446 -15.55 -0.56 -22.25
C ASP A 446 -16.65 0.49 -21.95
N VAL A 447 -16.89 0.75 -20.68
CA VAL A 447 -17.81 1.75 -20.17
C VAL A 447 -16.99 2.85 -19.51
N VAL A 448 -17.11 4.06 -20.02
CA VAL A 448 -16.44 5.24 -19.47
C VAL A 448 -17.49 6.20 -18.96
N THR A 449 -17.50 6.43 -17.66
CA THR A 449 -18.23 7.58 -17.10
C THR A 449 -17.35 8.80 -17.35
N THR A 450 -17.92 9.92 -17.81
CA THR A 450 -17.18 11.12 -18.26
C THR A 450 -15.86 11.37 -17.48
N GLY A 451 -14.71 11.21 -18.15
CA GLY A 451 -13.38 11.24 -17.54
C GLY A 451 -12.25 10.93 -18.54
N ALA A 452 -10.99 11.09 -18.13
CA ALA A 452 -9.80 10.70 -18.92
C ALA A 452 -8.84 9.85 -18.07
N ALA A 453 -8.13 8.91 -18.71
CA ALA A 453 -7.25 7.96 -18.03
C ALA A 453 -6.11 8.63 -17.25
N ASP A 454 -5.70 9.82 -17.66
CA ASP A 454 -4.63 10.60 -17.02
C ASP A 454 -5.15 11.63 -16.00
N LYS A 455 -6.44 11.59 -15.61
CA LYS A 455 -7.10 12.68 -14.85
C LYS A 455 -8.08 12.20 -13.79
N GLY A 456 -7.57 11.54 -12.75
CA GLY A 456 -8.32 11.27 -11.52
C GLY A 456 -8.55 9.78 -11.24
N ALA A 457 -9.50 9.51 -10.33
CA ALA A 457 -9.94 8.16 -9.99
C ALA A 457 -10.54 7.44 -11.19
N ASN A 458 -10.33 6.12 -11.31
CA ASN A 458 -10.70 5.32 -12.48
C ASN A 458 -12.21 5.38 -12.80
N PRO A 459 -12.62 6.00 -13.93
CA PRO A 459 -14.01 5.97 -14.38
C PRO A 459 -14.30 4.89 -15.44
N PHE A 460 -13.28 4.12 -15.85
CA PHE A 460 -13.35 3.08 -16.88
C PHE A 460 -13.76 1.76 -16.24
N LYS A 461 -14.57 0.98 -16.96
CA LYS A 461 -15.07 -0.31 -16.50
C LYS A 461 -15.29 -1.21 -17.69
N TYR A 462 -15.40 -2.52 -17.48
CA TYR A 462 -15.70 -3.46 -18.56
C TYR A 462 -17.07 -4.10 -18.36
N MET A 463 -17.96 -4.00 -19.34
CA MET A 463 -19.33 -4.46 -19.22
C MET A 463 -19.61 -5.66 -20.12
N GLY A 464 -20.07 -6.75 -19.52
CA GLY A 464 -20.60 -7.92 -20.22
C GLY A 464 -22.13 -7.88 -20.26
N THR A 465 -22.73 -8.19 -21.40
CA THR A 465 -24.20 -8.24 -21.58
C THR A 465 -24.63 -9.43 -22.41
N SER A 466 -25.61 -10.19 -21.92
CA SER A 466 -26.25 -11.29 -22.67
C SER A 466 -27.57 -11.72 -22.02
N ASP A 467 -28.55 -12.10 -22.84
CA ASP A 467 -29.77 -12.79 -22.36
C ASP A 467 -29.48 -14.24 -21.94
N ARG A 468 -28.38 -14.82 -22.44
CA ARG A 468 -27.89 -16.16 -22.06
C ARG A 468 -26.60 -15.99 -21.27
N ARG A 469 -25.44 -16.26 -21.89
CA ARG A 469 -24.11 -16.13 -21.27
C ARG A 469 -23.29 -15.13 -22.06
N ALA A 470 -22.56 -14.26 -21.36
CA ALA A 470 -21.47 -13.46 -21.86
C ALA A 470 -20.18 -13.94 -21.20
N ILE A 471 -19.16 -14.23 -21.99
CA ILE A 471 -17.86 -14.73 -21.53
C ILE A 471 -16.77 -13.95 -22.23
N ALA A 472 -15.83 -13.41 -21.47
CA ALA A 472 -14.55 -12.90 -21.93
C ALA A 472 -13.42 -13.56 -21.14
N THR A 473 -12.30 -13.90 -21.79
CA THR A 473 -11.21 -14.67 -21.17
C THR A 473 -9.84 -14.06 -21.45
N THR A 474 -8.88 -14.34 -20.58
CA THR A 474 -7.47 -13.98 -20.75
C THR A 474 -6.57 -15.01 -20.07
N GLY A 475 -5.30 -15.07 -20.48
CA GLY A 475 -4.33 -16.04 -20.01
C GLY A 475 -4.23 -17.30 -20.89
N TYR A 476 -3.51 -18.31 -20.39
CA TYR A 476 -3.17 -19.51 -21.14
C TYR A 476 -3.83 -20.77 -20.59
N TRP A 477 -3.99 -21.78 -21.44
CA TRP A 477 -4.63 -23.07 -21.09
C TRP A 477 -3.96 -23.81 -19.93
N PHE A 478 -2.66 -23.57 -19.70
CA PHE A 478 -1.86 -24.25 -18.68
C PHE A 478 -1.76 -23.50 -17.34
N TRP A 479 -2.48 -22.37 -17.17
CA TRP A 479 -2.51 -21.64 -15.90
C TRP A 479 -3.15 -22.49 -14.79
N GLN A 480 -2.47 -22.58 -13.64
CA GLN A 480 -2.94 -23.27 -12.44
C GLN A 480 -2.33 -22.64 -11.18
N ASP A 481 -2.84 -22.96 -9.98
CA ASP A 481 -2.27 -22.57 -8.68
C ASP A 481 -2.18 -21.05 -8.49
N TYR A 482 -3.35 -20.43 -8.56
CA TYR A 482 -3.49 -18.99 -8.46
C TYR A 482 -4.66 -18.58 -7.56
N ALA A 483 -4.55 -17.38 -7.03
CA ALA A 483 -5.67 -16.60 -6.55
C ALA A 483 -6.09 -15.66 -7.69
N ALA A 484 -7.38 -15.62 -8.01
CA ALA A 484 -7.95 -14.70 -8.99
C ALA A 484 -9.09 -13.91 -8.34
N GLU A 485 -9.10 -12.60 -8.52
CA GLU A 485 -10.07 -11.68 -7.92
C GLU A 485 -10.60 -10.70 -8.98
N VAL A 486 -11.83 -10.24 -8.80
CA VAL A 486 -12.47 -9.20 -9.64
C VAL A 486 -13.50 -8.41 -8.83
N SER A 487 -13.53 -7.09 -9.01
CA SER A 487 -14.65 -6.25 -8.58
C SER A 487 -15.80 -6.38 -9.58
N VAL A 488 -17.00 -6.69 -9.11
CA VAL A 488 -18.20 -6.85 -9.96
C VAL A 488 -19.40 -6.11 -9.40
N GLN A 489 -20.16 -5.49 -10.29
CA GLN A 489 -21.44 -4.85 -10.02
C GLN A 489 -22.50 -5.43 -10.96
N ALA A 490 -23.41 -6.25 -10.43
CA ALA A 490 -24.56 -6.75 -11.18
C ALA A 490 -25.58 -5.62 -11.37
N THR A 491 -25.66 -5.04 -12.57
CA THR A 491 -26.61 -3.94 -12.85
C THR A 491 -28.00 -4.47 -13.18
N SER A 492 -28.08 -5.56 -13.94
CA SER A 492 -29.33 -6.24 -14.30
C SER A 492 -29.20 -7.75 -14.49
N ALA A 493 -27.98 -8.28 -14.50
CA ALA A 493 -27.70 -9.71 -14.67
C ALA A 493 -28.33 -10.57 -13.56
N ALA A 494 -28.92 -11.69 -13.94
CA ALA A 494 -29.36 -12.71 -12.99
C ALA A 494 -28.18 -13.47 -12.37
N GLY A 495 -27.06 -13.58 -13.10
CA GLY A 495 -25.81 -14.14 -12.62
C GLY A 495 -24.61 -13.35 -13.13
N SER A 496 -23.60 -13.15 -12.29
CA SER A 496 -22.33 -12.53 -12.67
C SER A 496 -21.17 -13.20 -11.94
N GLY A 497 -19.96 -13.20 -12.48
CA GLY A 497 -18.91 -13.98 -11.85
C GLY A 497 -17.55 -14.00 -12.51
N LEU A 498 -16.70 -14.84 -11.95
CA LEU A 498 -15.32 -15.08 -12.35
C LEU A 498 -15.19 -16.54 -12.81
N LEU A 499 -14.76 -16.74 -14.06
CA LEU A 499 -14.32 -18.03 -14.55
C LEU A 499 -12.86 -18.26 -14.17
N PHE A 500 -12.54 -19.50 -13.84
CA PHE A 500 -11.18 -19.95 -13.62
C PHE A 500 -11.04 -21.36 -14.17
N TYR A 501 -9.81 -21.74 -14.51
CA TYR A 501 -9.53 -22.99 -15.22
C TYR A 501 -10.40 -23.15 -16.47
N TYR A 502 -10.58 -22.05 -17.21
CA TYR A 502 -11.34 -22.04 -18.45
C TYR A 502 -10.53 -22.69 -19.58
N GLN A 503 -11.09 -23.74 -20.16
CA GLN A 503 -10.51 -24.43 -21.33
C GLN A 503 -11.32 -24.08 -22.58
N ASP A 504 -12.64 -24.23 -22.50
CA ASP A 504 -13.58 -23.92 -23.57
C ASP A 504 -14.99 -23.66 -23.01
N VAL A 505 -15.98 -23.41 -23.88
CA VAL A 505 -17.37 -23.07 -23.50
C VAL A 505 -18.13 -24.18 -22.76
N ASP A 506 -17.61 -25.40 -22.75
CA ASP A 506 -18.17 -26.61 -22.17
C ASP A 506 -17.32 -27.19 -21.02
N ASN A 507 -16.13 -26.64 -20.76
CA ASN A 507 -15.20 -27.07 -19.71
C ASN A 507 -14.57 -25.86 -18.99
N TYR A 508 -15.07 -25.56 -17.79
CA TYR A 508 -14.53 -24.50 -16.91
C TYR A 508 -15.05 -24.62 -15.49
N TYR A 509 -14.45 -23.87 -14.56
CA TYR A 509 -15.06 -23.57 -13.27
C TYR A 509 -15.54 -22.12 -13.23
N LEU A 510 -16.55 -21.87 -12.40
CA LEU A 510 -17.18 -20.56 -12.27
C LEU A 510 -17.52 -20.31 -10.80
N LEU A 511 -17.09 -19.16 -10.30
CA LEU A 511 -17.64 -18.54 -9.11
C LEU A 511 -18.74 -17.57 -9.56
N ARG A 512 -19.99 -17.94 -9.32
CA ARG A 512 -21.16 -17.16 -9.74
C ARG A 512 -21.82 -16.50 -8.52
N LEU A 513 -22.02 -15.19 -8.62
CA LEU A 513 -22.97 -14.45 -7.81
C LEU A 513 -24.31 -14.42 -8.53
N SER A 514 -25.30 -15.10 -7.95
CA SER A 514 -26.65 -15.25 -8.47
C SER A 514 -27.62 -14.38 -7.68
N HIS A 515 -28.38 -13.56 -8.40
CA HIS A 515 -29.44 -12.73 -7.84
C HIS A 515 -30.81 -13.27 -8.29
N SER A 516 -31.73 -13.40 -7.33
CA SER A 516 -33.13 -13.72 -7.63
C SER A 516 -33.98 -12.46 -7.53
N ARG A 517 -34.96 -12.30 -8.42
CA ARG A 517 -35.97 -11.24 -8.29
C ARG A 517 -37.00 -11.54 -7.20
N ASP A 518 -37.11 -12.80 -6.79
CA ASP A 518 -38.10 -13.29 -5.83
C ASP A 518 -37.54 -13.47 -4.40
N SER A 519 -36.22 -13.31 -4.23
CA SER A 519 -35.52 -13.39 -2.94
C SER A 519 -34.72 -12.13 -2.69
N SER A 520 -34.67 -11.67 -1.44
CA SER A 520 -33.78 -10.59 -1.01
C SER A 520 -32.33 -11.04 -0.81
N GLU A 521 -32.08 -12.35 -0.72
CA GLU A 521 -30.74 -12.91 -0.54
C GLU A 521 -30.14 -13.36 -1.89
N ALA A 522 -28.92 -12.90 -2.18
CA ALA A 522 -28.13 -13.41 -3.29
C ALA A 522 -27.41 -14.70 -2.89
N LEU A 523 -27.09 -15.55 -3.86
CA LEU A 523 -26.32 -16.78 -3.64
C LEU A 523 -24.96 -16.64 -4.29
N VAL A 524 -23.92 -17.04 -3.57
CA VAL A 524 -22.62 -17.35 -4.17
C VAL A 524 -22.56 -18.85 -4.44
N GLU A 525 -22.19 -19.23 -5.66
CA GLU A 525 -22.14 -20.61 -6.12
C GLU A 525 -20.77 -20.89 -6.73
N LEU A 526 -20.12 -21.94 -6.25
CA LEU A 526 -18.94 -22.51 -6.86
C LEU A 526 -19.37 -23.71 -7.71
N LEU A 527 -19.18 -23.63 -9.03
CA LEU A 527 -19.65 -24.66 -9.95
C LEU A 527 -18.56 -25.10 -10.93
N ARG A 528 -18.67 -26.35 -11.38
CA ARG A 528 -17.89 -26.92 -12.48
C ARG A 528 -18.83 -27.12 -13.67
N ARG A 529 -18.40 -26.68 -14.84
CA ARG A 529 -18.97 -27.11 -16.12
C ARG A 529 -18.04 -28.12 -16.76
N SER A 530 -18.57 -29.30 -17.10
CA SER A 530 -17.83 -30.35 -17.79
C SER A 530 -18.70 -30.99 -18.86
N GLN A 531 -18.17 -31.12 -20.07
CA GLN A 531 -18.90 -31.64 -21.23
C GLN A 531 -20.28 -30.95 -21.41
N GLY A 532 -20.31 -29.65 -21.12
CA GLY A 532 -21.50 -28.82 -21.26
C GLY A 532 -22.55 -28.97 -20.15
N GLN A 533 -22.28 -29.74 -19.09
CA GLN A 533 -23.17 -29.90 -17.93
C GLN A 533 -22.61 -29.15 -16.72
N ASN A 534 -23.47 -28.46 -15.97
CA ASN A 534 -23.09 -27.73 -14.76
C ASN A 534 -23.34 -28.59 -13.51
N GLU A 535 -22.37 -28.64 -12.62
CA GLU A 535 -22.48 -29.22 -11.27
C GLU A 535 -22.11 -28.15 -10.23
N ILE A 536 -22.99 -27.93 -9.25
CA ILE A 536 -22.71 -27.04 -8.12
C ILE A 536 -21.89 -27.82 -7.10
N LEU A 537 -20.66 -27.39 -6.86
CA LEU A 537 -19.74 -27.99 -5.90
C LEU A 537 -20.01 -27.49 -4.48
N ALA A 538 -20.35 -26.20 -4.35
CA ALA A 538 -20.70 -25.56 -3.08
C ALA A 538 -21.54 -24.30 -3.34
N GLN A 539 -22.39 -23.90 -2.39
CA GLN A 539 -23.15 -22.64 -2.46
C GLN A 539 -23.49 -22.12 -1.05
N ALA A 540 -23.64 -20.80 -0.92
CA ALA A 540 -24.03 -20.14 0.33
C ALA A 540 -24.81 -18.84 0.05
N PRO A 541 -25.70 -18.41 0.97
CA PRO A 541 -26.30 -17.08 0.90
C PRO A 541 -25.27 -15.99 1.23
N VAL A 542 -25.38 -14.86 0.54
CA VAL A 542 -24.55 -13.65 0.75
C VAL A 542 -25.40 -12.39 0.72
N ASN A 543 -24.98 -11.39 1.49
CA ASN A 543 -25.67 -10.10 1.60
C ASN A 543 -25.14 -9.12 0.54
N THR A 544 -25.39 -9.40 -0.74
CA THR A 544 -25.13 -8.47 -1.84
C THR A 544 -26.45 -8.04 -2.47
N ILE A 545 -26.54 -6.77 -2.85
CA ILE A 545 -27.73 -6.21 -3.52
C ILE A 545 -27.40 -5.81 -4.97
N TYR A 546 -28.42 -5.80 -5.82
CA TYR A 546 -28.29 -5.29 -7.18
C TYR A 546 -27.72 -3.88 -7.20
N GLY A 547 -26.83 -3.61 -8.16
CA GLY A 547 -26.19 -2.31 -8.31
C GLY A 547 -25.10 -2.00 -7.27
N GLN A 548 -24.76 -2.91 -6.36
CA GLN A 548 -23.63 -2.72 -5.44
C GLN A 548 -22.37 -3.41 -5.96
N TRP A 549 -21.21 -2.77 -5.75
CA TRP A 549 -19.91 -3.40 -5.95
C TRP A 549 -19.63 -4.47 -4.90
N CYS A 550 -19.14 -5.61 -5.34
CA CYS A 550 -18.58 -6.65 -4.49
C CYS A 550 -17.30 -7.20 -5.13
N LYS A 551 -16.37 -7.66 -4.30
CA LYS A 551 -15.16 -8.30 -4.77
C LYS A 551 -15.34 -9.81 -4.73
N LEU A 552 -15.34 -10.48 -5.88
CA LEU A 552 -15.35 -11.93 -5.95
C LEU A 552 -13.91 -12.43 -6.06
N GLY A 553 -13.59 -13.51 -5.35
CA GLY A 553 -12.27 -14.12 -5.38
C GLY A 553 -12.31 -15.64 -5.38
N VAL A 554 -11.38 -16.27 -6.07
CA VAL A 554 -11.12 -17.71 -5.96
C VAL A 554 -9.66 -17.94 -5.64
N ARG A 555 -9.39 -18.88 -4.74
CA ARG A 555 -8.06 -19.45 -4.55
C ARG A 555 -8.13 -20.91 -4.96
N ALA A 556 -7.43 -21.25 -6.04
CA ALA A 556 -7.52 -22.56 -6.64
C ALA A 556 -6.12 -23.16 -6.73
N SER A 557 -5.90 -24.31 -6.09
CA SER A 557 -4.64 -25.04 -6.17
C SER A 557 -4.88 -26.54 -6.00
N GLY A 558 -4.39 -27.34 -6.95
CA GLY A 558 -4.68 -28.78 -6.97
C GLY A 558 -6.18 -29.06 -6.99
N ASP A 559 -6.66 -29.85 -6.02
CA ASP A 559 -8.09 -30.12 -5.82
C ASP A 559 -8.78 -29.07 -4.92
N MET A 560 -8.04 -28.20 -4.24
CA MET A 560 -8.57 -27.21 -3.31
C MET A 560 -9.13 -25.99 -4.05
N LEU A 561 -10.40 -25.68 -3.77
CA LEU A 561 -11.09 -24.50 -4.24
C LEU A 561 -11.65 -23.72 -3.06
N VAL A 562 -11.22 -22.47 -2.89
CA VAL A 562 -11.77 -21.54 -1.89
C VAL A 562 -12.40 -20.38 -2.62
N ALA A 563 -13.68 -20.11 -2.40
CA ALA A 563 -14.35 -18.94 -2.93
C ALA A 563 -14.52 -17.86 -1.87
N GLN A 564 -14.31 -16.61 -2.27
CA GLN A 564 -14.31 -15.42 -1.42
C GLN A 564 -15.29 -14.37 -1.95
N VAL A 565 -15.92 -13.64 -1.04
CA VAL A 565 -16.72 -12.44 -1.31
C VAL A 565 -16.22 -11.35 -0.37
N ASP A 566 -15.88 -10.18 -0.93
CA ASP A 566 -15.27 -9.04 -0.22
C ASP A 566 -14.06 -9.46 0.63
N GLY A 567 -13.22 -10.33 0.07
CA GLY A 567 -12.02 -10.89 0.71
C GLY A 567 -12.28 -11.98 1.76
N VAL A 568 -13.54 -12.27 2.11
CA VAL A 568 -13.92 -13.31 3.09
C VAL A 568 -14.21 -14.63 2.38
N PRO A 569 -13.52 -15.74 2.70
CA PRO A 569 -13.91 -17.09 2.30
C PRO A 569 -15.31 -17.42 2.78
N VAL A 570 -16.16 -17.74 1.81
CA VAL A 570 -17.56 -18.09 2.00
C VAL A 570 -17.83 -19.53 1.62
N LEU A 571 -17.03 -20.11 0.71
CA LEU A 571 -17.11 -21.51 0.30
C LEU A 571 -15.73 -22.15 0.25
N GLN A 572 -15.70 -23.44 0.55
CA GLN A 572 -14.55 -24.30 0.33
C GLN A 572 -15.03 -25.64 -0.22
N SER A 573 -14.38 -26.14 -1.26
CA SER A 573 -14.68 -27.44 -1.85
C SER A 573 -13.41 -28.13 -2.34
N THR A 574 -13.51 -29.43 -2.62
CA THR A 574 -12.47 -30.19 -3.31
C THR A 574 -13.01 -30.84 -4.57
N ASP A 575 -12.26 -30.78 -5.67
CA ASP A 575 -12.62 -31.50 -6.89
C ASP A 575 -11.41 -32.20 -7.56
N ALA A 576 -11.61 -33.44 -8.01
CA ALA A 576 -10.53 -34.30 -8.53
C ALA A 576 -10.28 -34.12 -10.04
N TYR A 577 -10.98 -33.19 -10.71
CA TYR A 577 -10.72 -32.85 -12.11
C TYR A 577 -9.48 -31.95 -12.23
N SER A 578 -8.83 -31.99 -13.38
CA SER A 578 -7.67 -31.15 -13.70
C SER A 578 -8.09 -29.69 -13.77
N GLY A 579 -7.98 -28.98 -12.65
CA GLY A 579 -8.17 -27.55 -12.65
C GLY A 579 -7.01 -26.83 -13.34
N HIS A 580 -7.11 -26.51 -14.63
CA HIS A 580 -6.14 -25.68 -15.35
C HIS A 580 -6.84 -24.93 -16.47
N GLY A 581 -6.34 -23.75 -16.83
CA GLY A 581 -6.94 -22.92 -17.87
C GLY A 581 -6.91 -21.43 -17.56
N ALA A 582 -7.32 -20.67 -18.57
CA ALA A 582 -7.46 -19.23 -18.53
C ALA A 582 -8.41 -18.77 -17.41
N VAL A 583 -8.34 -17.49 -17.08
CA VAL A 583 -9.36 -16.81 -16.25
C VAL A 583 -10.35 -16.10 -17.16
N GLY A 584 -11.53 -15.78 -16.64
CA GLY A 584 -12.55 -15.12 -17.43
C GLY A 584 -13.59 -14.36 -16.63
N LEU A 585 -14.35 -13.50 -17.29
CA LEU A 585 -15.48 -12.76 -16.73
C LEU A 585 -16.79 -13.32 -17.26
N TYR A 586 -17.80 -13.37 -16.40
CA TYR A 586 -19.07 -14.02 -16.68
C TYR A 586 -20.26 -13.11 -16.37
N ALA A 587 -21.19 -12.96 -17.32
CA ALA A 587 -22.51 -12.37 -17.06
C ALA A 587 -23.63 -13.22 -17.69
N GLU A 588 -24.77 -13.30 -17.01
CA GLU A 588 -25.91 -14.11 -17.41
C GLU A 588 -27.24 -13.39 -17.16
N GLY A 589 -28.15 -13.46 -18.13
CA GLY A 589 -29.52 -12.94 -18.02
C GLY A 589 -29.59 -11.42 -17.76
N GLY A 590 -28.70 -10.64 -18.36
CA GLY A 590 -28.64 -9.18 -18.24
C GLY A 590 -27.23 -8.64 -18.40
N ALA A 591 -26.94 -7.52 -17.72
CA ALA A 591 -25.64 -6.85 -17.73
C ALA A 591 -24.96 -6.84 -16.34
N ALA A 592 -23.64 -6.98 -16.35
CA ALA A 592 -22.78 -6.80 -15.20
C ALA A 592 -21.53 -6.01 -15.62
N ILE A 593 -21.01 -5.22 -14.70
CA ILE A 593 -19.83 -4.38 -14.90
C ILE A 593 -18.71 -4.88 -14.00
N PHE A 594 -17.48 -4.90 -14.53
CA PHE A 594 -16.29 -5.47 -13.92
C PHE A 594 -15.16 -4.44 -13.85
N ASP A 595 -14.34 -4.56 -12.82
CA ASP A 595 -13.13 -3.77 -12.59
C ASP A 595 -12.11 -4.54 -11.73
N ASP A 596 -10.90 -4.02 -11.56
CA ASP A 596 -9.85 -4.49 -10.65
C ASP A 596 -9.55 -6.01 -10.73
N VAL A 597 -9.36 -6.54 -11.94
CA VAL A 597 -8.98 -7.95 -12.11
C VAL A 597 -7.55 -8.12 -11.62
N ALA A 598 -7.31 -9.13 -10.78
CA ALA A 598 -5.98 -9.50 -10.33
C ALA A 598 -5.85 -11.02 -10.24
N VAL A 599 -4.75 -11.56 -10.78
CA VAL A 599 -4.34 -12.96 -10.67
C VAL A 599 -2.93 -12.99 -10.09
N ARG A 600 -2.75 -13.75 -9.02
CA ARG A 600 -1.47 -13.90 -8.31
C ARG A 600 -1.21 -15.37 -8.00
N PRO A 601 0.04 -15.80 -7.85
CA PRO A 601 0.33 -17.19 -7.49
C PRO A 601 -0.25 -17.50 -6.11
N TRP A 602 -0.87 -18.66 -5.99
CA TRP A 602 -1.31 -19.14 -4.69
C TRP A 602 -1.30 -20.66 -4.65
N GLN A 603 -0.69 -21.18 -3.59
CA GLN A 603 -0.43 -22.59 -3.45
C GLN A 603 -1.03 -23.10 -2.15
N ALA A 604 -1.78 -24.20 -2.24
CA ALA A 604 -2.32 -24.89 -1.08
C ALA A 604 -2.10 -26.38 -1.15
N ILE A 605 -2.17 -26.96 0.04
CA ILE A 605 -2.04 -28.37 0.34
C ILE A 605 -3.25 -28.72 1.16
N TYR A 606 -4.16 -29.39 0.48
CA TYR A 606 -5.26 -30.08 1.07
C TYR A 606 -5.31 -31.42 0.36
N SER A 607 -5.38 -32.50 1.10
CA SER A 607 -5.50 -33.81 0.47
C SER A 607 -6.83 -34.41 0.86
N SER A 608 -7.66 -34.61 -0.16
CA SER A 608 -8.81 -35.49 -0.13
C SER A 608 -8.46 -36.95 -0.49
N ASP A 609 -7.18 -37.24 -0.76
CA ASP A 609 -6.73 -38.57 -1.20
C ASP A 609 -6.64 -39.57 -0.04
N ARG A 610 -6.82 -40.86 -0.37
CA ARG A 610 -6.84 -41.96 0.61
C ARG A 610 -5.46 -42.36 1.15
N ASP A 611 -4.36 -41.94 0.52
CA ASP A 611 -2.99 -42.10 1.05
C ASP A 611 -2.15 -40.83 0.83
N VAL A 612 -2.12 -39.95 1.84
CA VAL A 612 -1.38 -38.68 1.76
C VAL A 612 0.14 -38.90 1.83
N THR A 613 0.62 -40.06 2.28
CA THR A 613 2.05 -40.35 2.43
C THR A 613 2.75 -40.66 1.11
N ALA A 614 1.97 -41.01 0.07
CA ALA A 614 2.46 -41.17 -1.30
C ALA A 614 2.83 -39.83 -1.96
N LEU A 615 2.32 -38.72 -1.42
CA LEU A 615 2.55 -37.37 -1.93
C LEU A 615 3.82 -36.73 -1.36
N TRP A 616 4.46 -37.34 -0.36
CA TRP A 616 5.53 -36.71 0.40
C TRP A 616 6.93 -37.14 -0.07
N HIS A 617 7.88 -36.22 0.06
CA HIS A 617 9.30 -36.53 -0.02
C HIS A 617 9.77 -37.07 1.33
N LYS A 618 10.02 -38.39 1.41
CA LYS A 618 10.29 -39.11 2.65
C LYS A 618 11.78 -39.42 2.79
N SER A 619 12.32 -39.28 4.01
CA SER A 619 13.72 -39.68 4.29
C SER A 619 13.90 -41.21 4.45
N SER A 620 12.80 -41.95 4.62
CA SER A 620 12.76 -43.42 4.78
C SER A 620 11.36 -43.97 4.51
N ASP A 621 11.24 -45.28 4.32
CA ASP A 621 9.95 -45.99 4.17
C ASP A 621 9.16 -46.15 5.49
N GLN A 622 9.52 -45.40 6.56
CA GLN A 622 8.85 -45.48 7.87
C GLN A 622 7.62 -44.57 8.01
N TRP A 623 7.04 -44.14 6.89
CA TRP A 623 5.81 -43.35 6.85
C TRP A 623 4.74 -44.14 6.09
N GLU A 624 3.62 -44.41 6.75
CA GLU A 624 2.49 -45.14 6.19
C GLU A 624 1.16 -44.52 6.65
N GLN A 625 0.14 -44.57 5.79
CA GLN A 625 -1.24 -44.31 6.18
C GLN A 625 -1.92 -45.62 6.58
N LEU A 626 -2.45 -45.66 7.79
CA LEU A 626 -3.19 -46.77 8.34
C LEU A 626 -4.62 -46.81 7.77
N ALA A 627 -5.30 -47.95 7.91
CA ALA A 627 -6.65 -48.16 7.37
C ALA A 627 -7.72 -47.21 7.94
N ASP A 628 -7.49 -46.65 9.13
CA ASP A 628 -8.37 -45.66 9.78
C ASP A 628 -8.09 -44.21 9.33
N GLY A 629 -7.14 -44.02 8.40
CA GLY A 629 -6.71 -42.71 7.90
C GLY A 629 -5.66 -42.02 8.78
N THR A 630 -5.26 -42.63 9.91
CA THR A 630 -4.15 -42.14 10.73
C THR A 630 -2.84 -42.34 9.99
N ILE A 631 -1.94 -41.37 10.06
CA ILE A 631 -0.60 -41.46 9.48
C ILE A 631 0.36 -41.86 10.60
N SER A 632 1.11 -42.94 10.39
CA SER A 632 2.15 -43.43 11.30
C SER A 632 3.51 -43.11 10.70
N GLY A 633 4.38 -42.41 11.45
CA GLY A 633 5.61 -41.87 10.90
C GLY A 633 6.77 -41.79 11.88
N ASN A 634 7.98 -42.04 11.38
CA ASN A 634 9.23 -41.76 12.09
C ASN A 634 10.26 -41.12 11.13
N GLY A 635 11.02 -40.13 11.62
CA GLY A 635 11.94 -39.35 10.81
C GLY A 635 11.30 -38.12 10.19
N LYS A 636 11.60 -37.85 8.91
CA LYS A 636 11.19 -36.63 8.19
C LYS A 636 10.35 -36.97 6.96
N ALA A 637 9.26 -36.22 6.79
CA ALA A 637 8.46 -36.22 5.57
C ALA A 637 8.18 -34.78 5.16
N LEU A 638 8.67 -34.36 4.00
CA LEU A 638 8.48 -33.02 3.46
C LEU A 638 7.37 -33.01 2.42
N LEU A 639 6.64 -31.91 2.37
CA LEU A 639 5.68 -31.65 1.31
C LEU A 639 6.45 -31.35 0.00
N PRO A 640 5.96 -31.82 -1.16
CA PRO A 640 6.74 -31.87 -2.40
C PRO A 640 6.78 -30.54 -3.18
N TYR A 641 6.24 -29.47 -2.61
CA TYR A 641 6.06 -28.17 -3.29
C TYR A 641 7.30 -27.29 -3.18
N LYS A 642 7.34 -26.25 -4.03
CA LYS A 642 8.38 -25.23 -3.98
C LYS A 642 8.41 -24.59 -2.60
N SER A 643 9.63 -24.36 -2.12
CA SER A 643 9.90 -23.65 -0.89
C SER A 643 9.16 -22.33 -0.83
N GLN A 644 8.58 -22.00 0.32
CA GLN A 644 7.80 -20.79 0.52
C GLN A 644 8.48 -19.90 1.54
N ALA A 645 8.33 -18.58 1.38
CA ALA A 645 8.73 -17.63 2.40
C ALA A 645 7.67 -17.58 3.51
N ASP A 646 6.45 -17.23 3.11
CA ASP A 646 5.33 -17.05 4.02
C ASP A 646 4.32 -18.19 3.86
N SER A 647 4.15 -18.97 4.93
CA SER A 647 3.34 -20.17 4.88
C SER A 647 2.72 -20.52 6.22
N TYR A 648 1.67 -21.32 6.12
CA TYR A 648 0.95 -21.89 7.25
C TYR A 648 0.91 -23.40 7.14
N MET A 649 0.99 -24.08 8.27
CA MET A 649 0.70 -25.50 8.39
C MET A 649 -0.06 -25.79 9.70
N SER A 650 -1.08 -26.64 9.64
CA SER A 650 -1.70 -27.23 10.83
C SER A 650 -1.79 -28.74 10.71
N VAL A 651 -1.51 -29.44 11.81
CA VAL A 651 -1.59 -30.89 11.88
C VAL A 651 -1.99 -31.37 13.28
N PRO A 652 -3.01 -32.25 13.38
CA PRO A 652 -3.24 -33.02 14.60
C PRO A 652 -2.16 -34.09 14.78
N VAL A 653 -1.52 -34.09 15.95
CA VAL A 653 -0.39 -34.95 16.34
C VAL A 653 -0.73 -35.68 17.64
N LYS A 654 -0.36 -36.96 17.71
CA LYS A 654 -0.28 -37.75 18.94
C LYS A 654 1.11 -38.35 19.05
N VAL A 655 1.87 -37.92 20.07
CA VAL A 655 3.26 -38.34 20.27
C VAL A 655 3.35 -39.83 20.61
N GLY A 656 2.42 -40.35 21.42
CA GLY A 656 2.46 -41.74 21.88
C GLY A 656 3.81 -42.06 22.52
N ALA A 657 4.37 -43.24 22.25
CA ALA A 657 5.67 -43.68 22.77
C ALA A 657 6.89 -43.03 22.07
N ALA A 658 6.69 -42.16 21.07
CA ALA A 658 7.77 -41.42 20.45
C ALA A 658 8.41 -40.42 21.44
N GLN A 659 9.62 -39.94 21.13
CA GLN A 659 10.30 -38.91 21.91
C GLN A 659 9.75 -37.52 21.58
N ALA A 660 9.47 -37.25 20.31
CA ALA A 660 8.90 -35.99 19.85
C ALA A 660 8.17 -36.15 18.51
N ALA A 661 7.22 -35.26 18.24
CA ALA A 661 6.52 -35.16 16.97
C ALA A 661 6.05 -33.74 16.68
N GLY A 662 6.07 -33.30 15.43
CA GLY A 662 5.78 -31.91 15.08
C GLY A 662 5.88 -31.54 13.60
N VAL A 663 6.11 -30.25 13.35
CA VAL A 663 6.09 -29.59 12.05
C VAL A 663 7.44 -28.92 11.76
N TYR A 664 8.00 -29.23 10.59
CA TYR A 664 9.06 -28.46 9.97
C TYR A 664 8.48 -27.25 9.22
N MET A 665 9.16 -26.12 9.35
CA MET A 665 8.87 -24.88 8.65
C MET A 665 10.17 -24.30 8.10
N ARG A 666 10.12 -23.80 6.85
CA ARG A 666 11.29 -23.25 6.14
C ARG A 666 12.51 -24.19 6.17
N TYR A 667 12.27 -25.49 6.00
CA TYR A 667 13.31 -26.51 5.96
C TYR A 667 14.06 -26.49 4.61
N SER A 668 15.37 -26.31 4.63
CA SER A 668 16.25 -26.49 3.47
C SER A 668 17.41 -27.46 3.74
N GLY A 669 17.61 -27.87 5.00
CA GLY A 669 18.62 -28.81 5.43
C GLY A 669 18.58 -29.00 6.95
N GLU A 670 19.28 -29.99 7.49
CA GLU A 670 19.35 -30.20 8.94
C GLU A 670 20.00 -29.01 9.68
N SER A 671 20.79 -28.20 8.97
CA SER A 671 21.39 -26.97 9.48
C SER A 671 20.54 -25.72 9.24
N LYS A 672 19.44 -25.80 8.49
CA LYS A 672 18.59 -24.66 8.11
C LYS A 672 17.11 -25.04 8.16
N LEU A 673 16.48 -24.81 9.31
CA LEU A 673 15.08 -25.12 9.56
C LEU A 673 14.51 -24.38 10.79
N TYR A 674 13.19 -24.27 10.83
CA TYR A 674 12.44 -24.20 12.08
C TYR A 674 11.70 -25.51 12.34
N LEU A 675 11.57 -25.87 13.62
CA LEU A 675 10.83 -27.04 14.06
C LEU A 675 9.95 -26.69 15.27
N ALA A 676 8.64 -26.81 15.12
CA ALA A 676 7.69 -26.76 16.22
C ALA A 676 7.26 -28.19 16.58
N ALA A 677 7.61 -28.68 17.76
CA ALA A 677 7.34 -30.06 18.14
C ALA A 677 6.86 -30.23 19.59
N LEU A 678 5.97 -31.19 19.79
CA LEU A 678 5.65 -31.73 21.11
C LEU A 678 6.76 -32.70 21.52
N VAL A 679 7.38 -32.45 22.66
CA VAL A 679 8.50 -33.23 23.20
C VAL A 679 8.09 -33.85 24.53
N ARG A 680 8.30 -35.15 24.67
CA ARG A 680 7.99 -35.92 25.89
C ARG A 680 9.01 -35.62 26.98
N GLN A 681 8.53 -35.21 28.16
CA GLN A 681 9.31 -35.00 29.38
C GLN A 681 8.64 -35.75 30.54
N ASN A 682 8.66 -37.10 30.51
CA ASN A 682 7.91 -37.98 31.42
C ASN A 682 7.75 -37.41 32.87
N PRO A 683 6.51 -37.22 33.39
CA PRO A 683 5.21 -37.58 32.80
C PRO A 683 4.56 -36.51 31.91
N THR A 684 5.21 -35.37 31.65
CA THR A 684 4.62 -34.22 30.96
C THR A 684 5.03 -34.15 29.48
N MET A 685 4.47 -33.16 28.77
CA MET A 685 4.91 -32.73 27.45
C MET A 685 5.21 -31.23 27.45
N VAL A 686 6.06 -30.82 26.53
CA VAL A 686 6.31 -29.42 26.20
C VAL A 686 6.17 -29.20 24.71
N LEU A 687 5.68 -28.02 24.31
CA LEU A 687 5.74 -27.53 22.94
C LEU A 687 7.03 -26.73 22.81
N ARG A 688 7.87 -27.10 21.85
CA ARG A 688 9.19 -26.51 21.62
C ARG A 688 9.28 -25.93 20.23
N LEU A 689 9.68 -24.67 20.11
CA LEU A 689 10.11 -24.05 18.86
C LEU A 689 11.65 -24.03 18.83
N TYR A 690 12.21 -24.68 17.82
CA TYR A 690 13.64 -24.85 17.60
C TYR A 690 14.06 -24.22 16.27
N CYS A 691 15.26 -23.65 16.23
CA CYS A 691 15.86 -23.05 15.04
C CYS A 691 17.26 -23.61 14.79
N ALA A 692 17.52 -23.95 13.53
CA ALA A 692 18.87 -24.08 12.99
C ALA A 692 19.02 -23.15 11.77
N ASP A 693 20.09 -22.38 11.69
CA ASP A 693 20.34 -21.43 10.57
C ASP A 693 21.77 -21.50 9.99
N GLY A 694 22.52 -22.54 10.38
CA GLY A 694 23.92 -22.78 10.01
C GLY A 694 24.91 -22.12 10.98
N LYS A 695 24.45 -21.19 11.82
CA LYS A 695 25.24 -20.56 12.90
C LYS A 695 24.68 -20.92 14.28
N ARG A 696 23.36 -20.92 14.39
CA ARG A 696 22.59 -21.30 15.58
C ARG A 696 22.03 -22.70 15.42
N ASP A 697 21.91 -23.39 16.55
CA ASP A 697 21.29 -24.70 16.75
C ASP A 697 20.73 -24.68 18.18
N GLU A 698 19.53 -24.11 18.33
CA GLU A 698 18.99 -23.78 19.65
C GLU A 698 17.46 -23.80 19.74
N VAL A 699 16.97 -23.85 20.99
CA VAL A 699 15.55 -23.73 21.31
C VAL A 699 15.22 -22.26 21.53
N LEU A 700 14.34 -21.71 20.69
CA LEU A 700 13.90 -20.31 20.81
C LEU A 700 12.85 -20.13 21.91
N ALA A 701 11.93 -21.09 22.06
CA ALA A 701 10.89 -21.05 23.07
C ALA A 701 10.39 -22.45 23.44
N GLU A 702 9.96 -22.60 24.69
CA GLU A 702 9.36 -23.83 25.22
C GLU A 702 8.19 -23.51 26.15
N VAL A 703 7.05 -24.17 25.95
CA VAL A 703 5.82 -23.96 26.75
C VAL A 703 5.29 -25.31 27.26
N PRO A 704 4.93 -25.44 28.55
CA PRO A 704 4.31 -26.65 29.07
C PRO A 704 2.98 -26.96 28.36
N VAL A 705 2.73 -28.24 28.09
CA VAL A 705 1.49 -28.71 27.46
C VAL A 705 0.68 -29.51 28.47
N ALA A 706 -0.60 -29.15 28.63
CA ALA A 706 -1.53 -29.91 29.44
C ALA A 706 -1.96 -31.18 28.71
N GLY A 707 -1.96 -32.33 29.40
CA GLY A 707 -2.38 -33.61 28.85
C GLY A 707 -1.31 -34.69 28.93
N SER A 708 -1.61 -35.86 28.35
CA SER A 708 -0.66 -36.97 28.24
C SER A 708 -0.13 -37.09 26.81
N PRO A 709 1.05 -37.71 26.59
CA PRO A 709 1.55 -38.02 25.25
C PRO A 709 0.63 -38.89 24.38
N ASP A 710 -0.36 -39.56 24.97
CA ASP A 710 -1.35 -40.35 24.25
C ASP A 710 -2.58 -39.53 23.80
N SER A 711 -2.60 -38.22 24.11
CA SER A 711 -3.65 -37.29 23.70
C SER A 711 -3.34 -36.70 22.31
N TRP A 712 -4.40 -36.41 21.55
CA TRP A 712 -4.28 -35.65 20.30
C TRP A 712 -4.19 -34.16 20.62
N HIS A 713 -3.26 -33.47 19.96
CA HIS A 713 -3.14 -32.02 19.97
C HIS A 713 -2.98 -31.50 18.55
N GLU A 714 -3.53 -30.34 18.22
CA GLU A 714 -3.31 -29.67 16.94
C GLU A 714 -2.16 -28.65 17.06
N ILE A 715 -1.12 -28.82 16.25
CA ILE A 715 -0.03 -27.84 16.12
C ILE A 715 -0.27 -27.03 14.86
N GLY A 716 -0.54 -25.73 15.04
CA GLY A 716 -0.52 -24.75 13.95
C GLY A 716 0.80 -23.99 13.94
N PHE A 717 1.41 -23.78 12.79
CA PHE A 717 2.63 -23.00 12.62
C PHE A 717 2.46 -22.04 11.44
N THR A 718 2.46 -20.74 11.74
CA THR A 718 2.47 -19.63 10.78
C THR A 718 3.85 -18.99 10.75
N ALA A 719 4.44 -18.84 9.56
CA ALA A 719 5.63 -18.03 9.33
C ALA A 719 5.26 -16.89 8.37
N ARG A 720 5.37 -15.64 8.82
CA ARG A 720 5.10 -14.41 8.06
C ARG A 720 6.27 -13.45 8.23
N GLY A 721 7.08 -13.27 7.19
CA GLY A 721 8.35 -12.54 7.31
C GLY A 721 9.21 -13.10 8.44
N ALA A 722 9.66 -12.23 9.36
CA ALA A 722 10.39 -12.66 10.56
C ALA A 722 9.49 -13.22 11.69
N LEU A 723 8.17 -12.96 11.65
CA LEU A 723 7.26 -13.35 12.72
C LEU A 723 6.86 -14.83 12.61
N LEU A 724 7.13 -15.57 13.68
CA LEU A 724 6.77 -16.97 13.84
C LEU A 724 5.67 -17.08 14.89
N THR A 725 4.55 -17.70 14.53
CA THR A 725 3.46 -17.99 15.47
C THR A 725 3.16 -19.48 15.48
N VAL A 726 3.35 -20.11 16.64
CA VAL A 726 2.97 -21.51 16.89
C VAL A 726 1.73 -21.54 17.77
N ALA A 727 0.65 -22.11 17.26
CA ALA A 727 -0.58 -22.35 17.98
C ALA A 727 -0.69 -23.81 18.44
N LEU A 728 -1.29 -24.01 19.61
CA LEU A 728 -1.64 -25.31 20.15
C LEU A 728 -3.15 -25.35 20.39
N ASP A 729 -3.82 -26.35 19.82
CA ASP A 729 -5.27 -26.55 19.96
C ASP A 729 -6.07 -25.27 19.64
N GLY A 730 -5.68 -24.59 18.56
CA GLY A 730 -6.32 -23.37 18.05
C GLY A 730 -5.93 -22.07 18.75
N ARG A 731 -5.04 -22.08 19.75
CA ARG A 731 -4.62 -20.89 20.50
C ARG A 731 -3.13 -20.59 20.30
N PRO A 732 -2.73 -19.34 20.03
CA PRO A 732 -1.31 -18.97 20.00
C PRO A 732 -0.62 -19.32 21.32
N ALA A 733 0.44 -20.13 21.24
CA ALA A 733 1.22 -20.58 22.39
C ALA A 733 2.62 -19.96 22.41
N ILE A 734 3.22 -19.78 21.23
CA ILE A 734 4.52 -19.12 21.02
C ILE A 734 4.34 -18.09 19.90
N GLN A 735 4.77 -16.86 20.13
CA GLN A 735 4.88 -15.83 19.10
C GLN A 735 6.16 -15.03 19.33
N LEU A 736 7.01 -14.96 18.32
CA LEU A 736 8.27 -14.21 18.36
C LEU A 736 8.75 -13.87 16.94
N ALA A 737 9.51 -12.79 16.80
CA ALA A 737 10.28 -12.49 15.60
C ALA A 737 11.69 -13.09 15.70
N ASP A 738 12.18 -13.71 14.62
CA ASP A 738 13.52 -14.33 14.54
C ASP A 738 14.18 -14.12 13.16
N ALA A 739 15.51 -14.03 13.16
CA ALA A 739 16.36 -13.80 11.99
C ALA A 739 16.88 -15.08 11.32
N GLY A 740 16.31 -16.24 11.65
CA GLY A 740 16.69 -17.53 11.06
C GLY A 740 16.21 -17.70 9.61
N PRO A 741 16.00 -18.94 9.15
CA PRO A 741 15.66 -19.22 7.76
C PRO A 741 14.44 -18.43 7.27
N GLN A 742 14.50 -17.88 6.05
CA GLN A 742 13.37 -17.14 5.47
C GLN A 742 12.61 -17.92 4.40
N ILE A 743 13.23 -18.92 3.77
CA ILE A 743 12.60 -19.76 2.75
C ILE A 743 12.93 -21.23 3.01
N GLY A 744 11.95 -22.10 2.80
CA GLY A 744 12.18 -23.54 2.71
C GLY A 744 10.89 -24.34 2.61
N GLY A 745 11.03 -25.65 2.66
CA GLY A 745 9.90 -26.58 2.65
C GLY A 745 9.18 -26.65 4.00
N VAL A 746 7.96 -27.16 3.94
CA VAL A 746 7.12 -27.50 5.11
C VAL A 746 6.95 -29.01 5.19
N GLY A 747 6.82 -29.56 6.41
CA GLY A 747 6.74 -31.01 6.55
C GLY A 747 6.48 -31.49 7.97
N LEU A 748 6.47 -32.81 8.14
CA LEU A 748 6.29 -33.48 9.41
C LEU A 748 7.60 -34.02 9.96
N TYR A 749 7.67 -34.03 11.28
CA TYR A 749 8.78 -34.51 12.08
C TYR A 749 8.30 -35.54 13.11
N ALA A 750 9.02 -36.65 13.23
CA ALA A 750 8.89 -37.56 14.36
C ALA A 750 10.26 -38.12 14.74
N ARG A 751 10.49 -38.29 16.05
CA ARG A 751 11.75 -38.83 16.58
C ARG A 751 11.49 -39.91 17.61
N GLY A 752 12.20 -41.03 17.46
CA GLY A 752 12.24 -42.11 18.42
C GLY A 752 12.46 -43.47 17.75
N ASN A 753 12.36 -44.53 18.54
CA ASN A 753 12.36 -45.91 18.04
C ASN A 753 10.94 -46.42 17.71
N VAL A 754 9.92 -45.61 18.02
CA VAL A 754 8.51 -45.91 17.77
C VAL A 754 7.92 -44.73 16.99
N PRO A 755 7.13 -44.98 15.94
CA PRO A 755 6.45 -43.93 15.19
C PRO A 755 5.51 -43.08 16.04
N ALA A 756 5.39 -41.80 15.71
CA ALA A 756 4.30 -40.95 16.17
C ALA A 756 3.10 -41.06 15.22
N GLN A 757 1.94 -40.56 15.65
CA GLN A 757 0.72 -40.59 14.86
C GLN A 757 0.25 -39.17 14.50
N PHE A 758 -0.23 -39.02 13.27
CA PHE A 758 -0.70 -37.76 12.71
C PHE A 758 -2.05 -37.95 12.02
N ARG A 759 -2.80 -36.87 11.84
CA ARG A 759 -3.91 -36.81 10.87
C ARG A 759 -3.50 -35.96 9.68
N ALA A 760 -4.33 -35.93 8.64
CA ALA A 760 -4.06 -35.18 7.41
C ALA A 760 -3.70 -33.70 7.73
N PRO A 761 -2.51 -33.24 7.32
CA PRO A 761 -2.12 -31.84 7.52
C PRO A 761 -2.85 -30.92 6.55
N LYS A 762 -2.99 -29.65 6.95
CA LYS A 762 -3.39 -28.54 6.08
C LYS A 762 -2.22 -27.60 5.95
N ALA A 763 -1.86 -27.19 4.75
CA ALA A 763 -0.80 -26.19 4.56
C ALA A 763 -1.08 -25.31 3.35
N HIS A 764 -0.67 -24.05 3.38
CA HIS A 764 -0.83 -23.12 2.26
C HIS A 764 0.16 -21.96 2.35
N ALA A 765 0.42 -21.34 1.20
CA ALA A 765 1.07 -20.04 1.13
C ALA A 765 0.14 -18.97 1.72
N LEU A 766 0.69 -18.10 2.56
CA LEU A 766 -0.05 -16.97 3.09
C LEU A 766 -0.26 -15.93 1.99
N VAL A 767 -1.34 -15.17 2.11
CA VAL A 767 -1.56 -13.98 1.28
C VAL A 767 -1.12 -12.76 2.09
N GLU A 768 -0.63 -11.73 1.40
CA GLU A 768 -0.32 -10.46 2.01
C GLU A 768 -1.61 -9.80 2.54
N THR A 769 -1.60 -9.40 3.81
CA THR A 769 -2.79 -8.88 4.51
C THR A 769 -2.62 -7.44 4.97
N ALA A 770 -1.41 -6.88 4.83
CA ALA A 770 -1.11 -5.52 5.24
C ALA A 770 -1.47 -4.55 4.12
N ALA A 771 -2.22 -3.49 4.44
CA ALA A 771 -2.49 -2.43 3.51
C ALA A 771 -1.44 -1.33 3.68
N MET A 772 -0.90 -0.86 2.55
CA MET A 772 -0.09 0.35 2.54
C MET A 772 -0.98 1.55 2.91
N VAL A 773 -0.56 2.29 3.93
CA VAL A 773 -1.29 3.45 4.47
C VAL A 773 -1.04 4.70 3.62
N ASP A 774 0.20 4.84 3.17
CA ASP A 774 0.69 5.97 2.37
C ASP A 774 0.88 5.53 0.92
N GLN A 775 -0.21 5.60 0.16
CA GLN A 775 -0.14 5.30 -1.28
C GLN A 775 0.85 6.19 -2.01
N PHE A 776 1.39 5.68 -3.11
CA PHE A 776 2.23 6.48 -4.00
C PHE A 776 1.42 7.63 -4.57
N THR A 777 2.09 8.77 -4.76
CA THR A 777 1.52 9.91 -5.46
C THR A 777 1.05 9.47 -6.86
N PRO A 778 -0.25 9.59 -7.20
CA PRO A 778 -0.74 9.22 -8.54
C PRO A 778 -0.12 10.11 -9.63
N ASP A 779 0.10 9.56 -10.82
CA ASP A 779 0.74 10.28 -11.92
C ASP A 779 -0.06 11.52 -12.37
N PHE A 780 -1.39 11.45 -12.27
CA PHE A 780 -2.29 12.56 -12.58
C PHE A 780 -2.31 13.68 -11.51
N ALA A 781 -1.75 13.42 -10.32
CA ALA A 781 -1.88 14.34 -9.18
C ALA A 781 -1.25 15.70 -9.51
N GLY A 782 -2.09 16.73 -9.55
CA GLY A 782 -1.66 18.10 -9.77
C GLY A 782 -0.93 18.65 -8.54
N ILE A 783 -0.38 19.86 -8.67
CA ILE A 783 0.37 20.51 -7.58
C ILE A 783 -0.43 20.53 -6.28
N ILE A 784 -1.71 20.94 -6.34
CA ILE A 784 -2.58 21.01 -5.18
C ILE A 784 -2.83 19.65 -4.52
N ASP A 785 -2.89 18.58 -5.32
CA ASP A 785 -3.13 17.21 -4.83
C ASP A 785 -1.89 16.69 -4.10
N ARG A 786 -0.71 16.88 -4.70
CA ARG A 786 0.60 16.55 -4.10
C ARG A 786 0.83 17.29 -2.78
N HIS A 787 0.34 18.53 -2.71
CA HIS A 787 0.43 19.37 -1.52
C HIS A 787 -0.57 19.00 -0.41
N THR A 788 -1.50 18.07 -0.66
CA THR A 788 -2.57 17.72 0.26
C THR A 788 -2.69 16.20 0.45
N TRP A 789 -3.54 15.55 -0.34
CA TRP A 789 -3.96 14.18 -0.11
C TRP A 789 -3.06 13.14 -0.78
N ALA A 790 -2.37 13.50 -1.86
CA ALA A 790 -1.62 12.56 -2.70
C ALA A 790 -0.15 12.41 -2.28
N GLY A 791 0.50 13.51 -1.88
CA GLY A 791 1.93 13.50 -1.61
C GLY A 791 2.28 12.86 -0.26
N ARG A 792 3.21 11.90 -0.28
CA ARG A 792 3.76 11.28 0.95
C ARG A 792 4.40 12.27 1.92
N PRO A 793 5.13 13.34 1.48
CA PRO A 793 5.71 14.31 2.40
C PRO A 793 4.67 14.97 3.33
N GLY A 794 3.43 15.14 2.85
CA GLY A 794 2.34 15.73 3.64
C GLY A 794 1.93 14.91 4.87
N ALA A 795 2.30 13.62 4.94
CA ALA A 795 1.99 12.76 6.08
C ALA A 795 2.97 12.91 7.24
N TRP A 796 4.10 13.60 7.03
CA TRP A 796 5.22 13.72 7.97
C TRP A 796 5.39 15.16 8.45
N HIS A 797 5.40 15.37 9.76
CA HIS A 797 5.52 16.69 10.36
C HIS A 797 6.75 16.78 11.27
N PRO A 798 7.60 17.80 11.13
CA PRO A 798 8.73 17.98 12.02
C PRO A 798 8.25 18.36 13.43
N GLU A 799 8.93 17.83 14.44
CA GLU A 799 8.71 18.20 15.83
C GLU A 799 9.23 19.62 16.10
N HIS A 800 8.42 20.47 16.72
CA HIS A 800 8.81 21.85 16.96
C HIS A 800 10.10 21.99 17.78
N ALA A 801 10.32 21.11 18.77
CA ALA A 801 11.50 21.12 19.62
C ALA A 801 12.75 20.56 18.94
N GLU A 802 12.59 19.73 17.91
CA GLU A 802 13.68 19.10 17.17
C GLU A 802 13.27 18.86 15.72
N LEU A 803 13.52 19.85 14.86
CA LEU A 803 13.00 19.86 13.49
C LEU A 803 13.53 18.73 12.60
N ASN A 804 14.60 18.04 13.01
CA ASN A 804 15.14 16.86 12.31
C ASN A 804 14.40 15.56 12.63
N ARG A 805 13.52 15.56 13.64
CA ARG A 805 12.66 14.42 13.98
C ARG A 805 11.26 14.67 13.43
N PHE A 806 10.81 13.75 12.60
CA PHE A 806 9.51 13.82 11.93
C PHE A 806 8.57 12.79 12.53
N TRP A 807 7.31 13.17 12.70
CA TRP A 807 6.24 12.30 13.18
C TRP A 807 5.20 12.10 12.09
N HIS A 808 4.77 10.87 11.92
CA HIS A 808 3.66 10.53 11.04
C HIS A 808 2.33 11.06 11.62
N SER A 809 1.41 11.46 10.73
CA SER A 809 0.09 12.01 11.12
C SER A 809 -0.89 10.95 11.64
N GLY A 810 -0.77 9.71 11.18
CA GLY A 810 -1.66 8.58 11.49
C GLY A 810 -1.56 8.02 12.91
N TYR A 811 -2.53 7.16 13.23
CA TYR A 811 -2.68 6.47 14.52
C TYR A 811 -2.57 4.95 14.33
N PHE A 812 -1.62 4.31 15.02
CA PHE A 812 -1.34 2.88 14.83
C PHE A 812 -1.41 2.13 16.16
N PRO A 813 -2.57 1.59 16.57
CA PRO A 813 -2.71 0.92 17.86
C PRO A 813 -2.26 -0.55 17.88
N GLY A 814 -2.02 -1.19 16.73
CA GLY A 814 -1.61 -2.60 16.67
C GLY A 814 -0.61 -2.93 15.57
N PRO A 815 -0.76 -4.05 14.83
CA PRO A 815 0.27 -4.48 13.89
C PRO A 815 0.65 -3.37 12.91
N VAL A 816 1.94 -3.06 12.81
CA VAL A 816 2.44 -1.95 11.99
C VAL A 816 3.88 -2.17 11.56
N ALA A 817 4.20 -1.73 10.36
CA ALA A 817 5.56 -1.66 9.83
C ALA A 817 5.84 -0.24 9.31
N LEU A 818 6.93 0.38 9.78
CA LEU A 818 7.50 1.62 9.25
C LEU A 818 8.72 1.27 8.41
N LEU A 819 8.71 1.64 7.13
CA LEU A 819 9.79 1.41 6.19
C LEU A 819 10.42 2.74 5.77
N ALA A 820 11.74 2.76 5.63
CA ALA A 820 12.51 3.88 5.12
C ALA A 820 13.59 3.40 4.13
N GLY A 821 13.52 3.89 2.90
CA GLY A 821 14.63 3.79 1.95
C GLY A 821 15.72 4.80 2.31
N VAL A 822 16.89 4.29 2.70
CA VAL A 822 18.01 5.13 3.13
C VAL A 822 18.99 5.28 1.98
N HIS A 823 19.29 6.53 1.61
CA HIS A 823 20.13 6.90 0.47
C HIS A 823 21.38 7.67 0.91
N PRO A 824 22.53 7.55 0.20
CA PRO A 824 23.76 8.24 0.57
C PRO A 824 23.64 9.76 0.43
N LEU A 825 22.98 10.23 -0.62
CA LEU A 825 22.75 11.66 -0.92
C LEU A 825 24.00 12.56 -0.85
N GLY A 826 25.19 11.99 -1.01
CA GLY A 826 26.48 12.72 -0.93
C GLY A 826 27.13 12.72 0.46
N GLU A 827 26.53 12.06 1.45
CA GLU A 827 27.03 11.98 2.83
C GLU A 827 27.97 10.79 3.01
N GLU A 828 29.04 10.97 3.79
CA GLU A 828 29.95 9.86 4.16
C GLU A 828 29.35 8.98 5.27
N HIS A 829 28.56 9.59 6.16
CA HIS A 829 27.98 8.93 7.32
C HIS A 829 26.51 9.34 7.52
N THR A 830 25.65 8.34 7.77
CA THR A 830 24.26 8.56 8.17
C THR A 830 23.93 7.77 9.44
N ALA A 831 23.02 8.31 10.25
CA ALA A 831 22.45 7.64 11.41
C ALA A 831 20.94 7.76 11.31
N THR A 832 20.28 6.72 10.79
CA THR A 832 18.83 6.73 10.58
C THR A 832 18.14 6.15 11.81
N HIS A 833 17.13 6.85 12.31
CA HIS A 833 16.34 6.45 13.47
C HIS A 833 14.89 6.22 13.05
N LEU A 834 14.31 5.09 13.44
CA LEU A 834 12.88 4.80 13.33
C LEU A 834 12.29 4.70 14.73
N TYR A 835 11.16 5.38 14.98
CA TYR A 835 10.54 5.46 16.30
C TYR A 835 9.16 4.80 16.29
N LEU A 836 8.87 4.04 17.35
CA LEU A 836 7.52 3.63 17.73
C LEU A 836 7.30 4.05 19.18
N SER A 837 6.59 5.17 19.39
CA SER A 837 6.58 5.83 20.69
C SER A 837 5.31 6.65 20.96
N GLU A 838 5.31 7.34 22.10
CA GLU A 838 4.44 8.49 22.36
C GLU A 838 5.00 9.72 21.63
N ARG A 839 4.15 10.52 20.98
CA ARG A 839 4.58 11.68 20.18
C ARG A 839 5.42 12.69 21.00
N ASP A 840 4.99 12.99 22.22
CA ASP A 840 5.64 13.99 23.08
C ASP A 840 6.77 13.42 23.94
N ARG A 841 7.00 12.10 23.88
CA ARG A 841 8.02 11.39 24.64
C ARG A 841 8.68 10.33 23.76
N PRO A 842 9.54 10.72 22.79
CA PRO A 842 10.18 9.80 21.86
C PRO A 842 10.89 8.63 22.55
N THR A 843 11.48 8.89 23.73
CA THR A 843 12.20 7.89 24.53
C THR A 843 11.31 7.00 25.41
N ALA A 844 9.97 7.11 25.34
CA ALA A 844 9.06 6.27 26.13
C ALA A 844 8.79 4.89 25.49
N GLY A 845 9.07 4.75 24.18
CA GLY A 845 8.81 3.55 23.40
C GLY A 845 10.06 2.86 22.89
N TYR A 846 10.02 2.49 21.61
CA TYR A 846 11.09 1.77 20.91
C TYR A 846 11.72 2.64 19.84
N GLU A 847 13.03 2.46 19.65
CA GLU A 847 13.82 3.16 18.65
C GLU A 847 14.78 2.19 17.98
N VAL A 848 14.80 2.20 16.65
CA VAL A 848 15.80 1.49 15.85
C VAL A 848 16.78 2.51 15.32
N ILE A 849 18.07 2.28 15.52
CA ILE A 849 19.15 3.14 15.05
C ILE A 849 20.01 2.35 14.07
N ALA A 850 20.15 2.85 12.85
CA ALA A 850 21.00 2.30 11.80
C ALA A 850 22.14 3.28 11.47
N GLU A 851 23.37 2.94 11.88
CA GLU A 851 24.57 3.74 11.67
C GLU A 851 25.37 3.20 10.48
N ARG A 852 25.59 4.07 9.49
CA ARG A 852 26.13 3.72 8.18
C ARG A 852 27.32 4.59 7.83
N VAL A 853 28.44 3.95 7.50
CA VAL A 853 29.53 4.56 6.72
C VAL A 853 29.44 4.00 5.30
N TRP A 854 29.15 4.85 4.31
CA TRP A 854 28.72 4.40 2.98
C TRP A 854 29.78 3.62 2.20
N ALA A 855 31.06 3.99 2.38
CA ALA A 855 32.20 3.30 1.78
C ALA A 855 32.43 1.88 2.34
N GLN A 856 31.78 1.51 3.46
CA GLN A 856 31.95 0.22 4.11
C GLN A 856 30.85 -0.76 3.70
N GLY A 857 31.13 -2.06 3.81
CA GLY A 857 30.15 -3.14 3.53
C GLY A 857 29.32 -3.57 4.75
N GLN A 858 29.22 -2.73 5.78
CA GLN A 858 28.56 -3.06 7.05
C GLN A 858 27.66 -1.92 7.52
N LEU A 859 26.58 -2.28 8.19
CA LEU A 859 25.61 -1.41 8.83
C LEU A 859 25.45 -1.85 10.29
N LEU A 860 25.61 -0.94 11.24
CA LEU A 860 25.33 -1.22 12.65
C LEU A 860 23.86 -0.90 12.95
N VAL A 861 23.10 -1.89 13.37
CA VAL A 861 21.69 -1.74 13.77
C VAL A 861 21.55 -1.97 15.26
N ARG A 862 20.83 -1.07 15.95
CA ARG A 862 20.57 -1.14 17.39
C ARG A 862 19.09 -0.96 17.66
N LEU A 863 18.55 -1.78 18.57
CA LEU A 863 17.19 -1.63 19.08
C LEU A 863 17.25 -1.13 20.52
N LEU A 864 16.58 -0.02 20.77
CA LEU A 864 16.45 0.61 22.08
C LEU A 864 15.02 0.46 22.58
N ARG A 865 14.88 0.13 23.87
CA ARG A 865 13.64 0.19 24.63
C ARG A 865 13.78 1.23 25.72
N GLN A 866 12.90 2.22 25.73
CA GLN A 866 12.91 3.30 26.72
C GLN A 866 14.26 4.01 26.86
N GLY A 867 14.92 4.26 25.71
CA GLY A 867 16.25 4.85 25.63
C GLY A 867 17.42 3.93 26.05
N THR A 868 17.14 2.68 26.44
CA THR A 868 18.17 1.67 26.77
C THR A 868 18.33 0.69 25.62
N GLU A 869 19.55 0.50 25.15
CA GLU A 869 19.82 -0.51 24.12
C GLU A 869 19.56 -1.92 24.67
N VAL A 870 18.70 -2.66 23.96
CA VAL A 870 18.34 -4.05 24.31
C VAL A 870 19.00 -5.05 23.37
N GLU A 871 19.35 -4.63 22.15
CA GLU A 871 19.94 -5.49 21.15
C GLU A 871 20.75 -4.72 20.11
N ARG A 872 21.70 -5.41 19.47
CA ARG A 872 22.56 -4.88 18.41
C ARG A 872 22.97 -5.96 17.42
N ALA A 873 23.13 -5.56 16.15
CA ALA A 873 23.66 -6.42 15.10
C ALA A 873 24.50 -5.64 14.09
N SER A 874 25.49 -6.30 13.48
CA SER A 874 26.22 -5.80 12.31
C SER A 874 25.72 -6.55 11.09
N VAL A 875 25.12 -5.83 10.15
CA VAL A 875 24.48 -6.40 8.95
C VAL A 875 25.35 -6.10 7.72
N ALA A 876 25.52 -7.09 6.86
CA ALA A 876 26.21 -6.90 5.59
C ALA A 876 25.31 -6.20 4.58
N VAL A 877 25.84 -5.17 3.93
CA VAL A 877 25.14 -4.38 2.91
C VAL A 877 26.13 -3.98 1.82
N HIS A 878 25.66 -3.71 0.60
CA HIS A 878 26.53 -3.29 -0.49
C HIS A 878 27.12 -1.89 -0.24
N PRO A 879 28.45 -1.68 -0.40
CA PRO A 879 29.06 -0.35 -0.34
C PRO A 879 28.42 0.61 -1.35
N ASP A 880 28.25 1.87 -0.94
CA ASP A 880 27.73 2.98 -1.76
C ASP A 880 26.33 2.73 -2.39
N LYS A 881 25.60 1.72 -1.92
CA LYS A 881 24.24 1.39 -2.38
C LYS A 881 23.21 1.68 -1.29
N PRO A 882 22.03 2.23 -1.66
CA PRO A 882 20.95 2.45 -0.71
C PRO A 882 20.46 1.11 -0.15
N TYR A 883 19.84 1.17 1.03
CA TYR A 883 19.30 -0.01 1.73
C TYR A 883 17.93 0.32 2.32
N LEU A 884 17.09 -0.71 2.47
CA LEU A 884 15.78 -0.60 3.09
C LEU A 884 15.90 -0.91 4.59
N LEU A 885 15.48 0.04 5.43
CA LEU A 885 15.38 -0.16 6.88
C LEU A 885 13.91 -0.21 7.29
N SER A 886 13.55 -1.13 8.18
CA SER A 886 12.19 -1.19 8.71
C SER A 886 12.14 -1.41 10.22
N LEU A 887 11.06 -0.93 10.84
CA LEU A 887 10.68 -1.16 12.23
C LEU A 887 9.26 -1.73 12.25
N HIS A 888 9.09 -2.87 12.91
CA HIS A 888 7.85 -3.61 12.97
C HIS A 888 7.36 -3.79 14.40
N ARG A 889 6.04 -3.84 14.56
CA ARG A 889 5.36 -4.35 15.76
C ARG A 889 4.27 -5.31 15.35
N GLU A 890 4.24 -6.49 15.96
CA GLU A 890 3.08 -7.37 15.96
C GLU A 890 3.03 -8.21 17.24
N GLY A 891 1.85 -8.23 17.88
CA GLY A 891 1.69 -8.85 19.20
C GLY A 891 2.66 -8.27 20.23
N GLY A 892 3.40 -9.14 20.92
CA GLY A 892 4.45 -8.76 21.86
C GLY A 892 5.85 -8.67 21.23
N SER A 893 5.97 -8.62 19.90
CA SER A 893 7.26 -8.60 19.20
C SER A 893 7.50 -7.24 18.57
N ILE A 894 8.71 -6.72 18.75
CA ILE A 894 9.22 -5.52 18.07
C ILE A 894 10.55 -5.90 17.41
N TRP A 895 10.67 -5.69 16.11
CA TRP A 895 11.89 -6.04 15.38
C TRP A 895 12.22 -5.03 14.29
N ALA A 896 13.47 -5.06 13.85
CA ALA A 896 13.95 -4.29 12.72
C ALA A 896 14.47 -5.20 11.62
N GLU A 897 14.25 -4.82 10.37
CA GLU A 897 14.81 -5.52 9.22
C GLU A 897 15.68 -4.57 8.38
N VAL A 898 16.67 -5.16 7.73
CA VAL A 898 17.51 -4.53 6.72
C VAL A 898 17.40 -5.37 5.47
N ASP A 899 16.98 -4.75 4.36
CA ASP A 899 16.81 -5.41 3.06
C ASP A 899 15.95 -6.70 3.15
N GLY A 900 14.86 -6.63 3.92
CA GLY A 900 13.92 -7.75 4.15
C GLY A 900 14.38 -8.81 5.15
N GLN A 901 15.59 -8.69 5.72
CA GLN A 901 16.14 -9.63 6.70
C GLN A 901 16.09 -9.06 8.11
N ALA A 902 15.53 -9.80 9.08
CA ALA A 902 15.54 -9.37 10.47
C ALA A 902 16.97 -9.24 11.00
N ALA A 903 17.25 -8.09 11.62
CA ALA A 903 18.57 -7.75 12.15
C ALA A 903 18.58 -7.80 13.69
N VAL A 904 17.53 -7.29 14.32
CA VAL A 904 17.35 -7.23 15.78
C VAL A 904 15.86 -7.42 16.13
N ALA A 905 15.54 -8.14 17.20
CA ALA A 905 14.19 -8.39 17.69
C ALA A 905 14.11 -8.54 19.24
N ILE A 906 13.17 -7.82 19.85
CA ILE A 906 12.73 -8.06 21.23
C ILE A 906 11.33 -8.69 21.23
N ASN A 907 11.15 -9.73 22.05
CA ASN A 907 9.95 -10.56 22.08
C ASN A 907 9.34 -10.62 23.49
N GLY A 908 8.04 -10.89 23.57
CA GLY A 908 7.32 -11.04 24.84
C GLY A 908 7.01 -9.70 25.54
N GLU A 909 7.05 -8.60 24.80
CA GLU A 909 6.73 -7.27 25.33
C GLU A 909 5.23 -7.17 25.65
N PRO A 910 4.85 -6.55 26.78
CA PRO A 910 3.46 -6.26 27.05
C PRO A 910 2.95 -5.22 26.04
N GLY A 911 1.79 -5.47 25.43
CA GLY A 911 1.16 -4.49 24.57
C GLY A 911 0.91 -3.18 25.32
N ASN A 912 1.49 -2.08 24.84
CA ASN A 912 1.24 -0.74 25.37
C ASN A 912 0.45 0.08 24.33
N PRO A 913 -0.85 0.33 24.56
CA PRO A 913 -1.70 1.05 23.62
C PRO A 913 -1.30 2.54 23.45
N ALA A 914 -0.47 3.10 24.35
CA ALA A 914 0.05 4.45 24.21
C ALA A 914 1.10 4.58 23.08
N LEU A 915 1.78 3.48 22.73
CA LEU A 915 2.81 3.45 21.69
C LEU A 915 2.15 3.35 20.31
N CYS A 916 1.63 4.47 19.82
CA CYS A 916 0.81 4.50 18.61
C CYS A 916 1.29 5.48 17.54
N HIS A 917 2.43 6.14 17.78
CA HIS A 917 3.02 7.10 16.86
C HIS A 917 4.33 6.60 16.27
N LEU A 918 4.47 6.84 14.97
CA LEU A 918 5.66 6.50 14.19
C LEU A 918 6.45 7.77 13.91
N GLY A 919 7.77 7.68 14.02
CA GLY A 919 8.66 8.80 13.70
C GLY A 919 9.91 8.36 12.96
N VAL A 920 10.59 9.34 12.36
CA VAL A 920 11.87 9.13 11.65
C VAL A 920 12.82 10.32 11.86
N SER A 921 14.13 10.04 11.92
CA SER A 921 15.18 11.06 11.80
C SER A 921 16.40 10.46 11.08
N ASN A 922 17.33 11.29 10.58
CA ASN A 922 18.52 10.81 9.88
C ASN A 922 19.82 11.49 10.33
N GLY A 923 19.99 11.68 11.65
CA GLY A 923 21.22 12.26 12.19
C GLY A 923 21.48 13.69 11.71
N GLY A 924 20.42 14.42 11.35
CA GLY A 924 20.48 15.76 10.75
C GLY A 924 20.64 15.79 9.22
N GLN A 925 20.80 14.63 8.57
CA GLN A 925 20.90 14.51 7.12
C GLN A 925 19.53 14.48 6.44
N LYS A 926 19.51 14.74 5.14
CA LYS A 926 18.27 14.76 4.35
C LYS A 926 17.65 13.36 4.26
N LEU A 927 16.32 13.31 4.30
CA LEU A 927 15.51 12.11 4.05
C LEU A 927 14.83 12.20 2.68
N VAL A 928 14.58 11.08 2.02
CA VAL A 928 13.71 11.02 0.85
C VAL A 928 12.30 10.69 1.33
N ALA A 929 11.45 11.70 1.55
CA ALA A 929 10.13 11.51 2.14
C ALA A 929 9.18 10.64 1.29
N GLU A 930 9.34 10.65 -0.04
CA GLU A 930 8.62 9.74 -0.94
C GLU A 930 9.03 8.27 -0.75
N ASP A 931 10.18 7.99 -0.13
CA ASP A 931 10.68 6.64 0.15
C ASP A 931 10.46 6.21 1.61
N LEU A 932 9.52 6.89 2.30
CA LEU A 932 8.98 6.47 3.59
C LEU A 932 7.60 5.83 3.35
N ALA A 933 7.34 4.71 4.01
CA ALA A 933 6.06 4.02 3.88
C ALA A 933 5.63 3.38 5.22
N VAL A 934 4.31 3.36 5.46
CA VAL A 934 3.71 2.66 6.59
C VAL A 934 2.75 1.60 6.09
N TYR A 935 2.82 0.41 6.68
CA TYR A 935 1.91 -0.71 6.42
C TYR A 935 1.21 -1.12 7.71
N SER A 936 -0.10 -1.35 7.63
CA SER A 936 -0.86 -1.89 8.76
C SER A 936 -2.13 -2.60 8.30
N PRO A 937 -2.43 -3.81 8.80
CA PRO A 937 -3.74 -4.43 8.58
C PRO A 937 -4.87 -3.68 9.32
N TRP A 938 -4.55 -2.80 10.28
CA TRP A 938 -5.48 -2.00 11.08
C TRP A 938 -5.63 -0.56 10.56
N ALA A 939 -5.23 -0.34 9.31
CA ALA A 939 -5.50 0.88 8.58
C ALA A 939 -6.04 0.54 7.20
N ARG A 940 -7.00 1.33 6.72
CA ARG A 940 -7.53 1.25 5.36
C ARG A 940 -7.47 2.61 4.73
N ASN A 941 -6.75 2.72 3.62
CA ASN A 941 -6.65 3.92 2.84
C ASN A 941 -7.40 3.75 1.53
N TYR A 942 -8.31 4.68 1.25
CA TYR A 942 -9.12 4.74 0.05
C TYR A 942 -8.74 6.01 -0.72
N THR A 943 -8.10 5.84 -1.87
CA THR A 943 -7.98 6.87 -2.92
C THR A 943 -9.08 6.73 -3.98
N PHE A 944 -9.88 5.65 -3.87
CA PHE A 944 -10.97 5.29 -4.79
C PHE A 944 -10.52 5.16 -6.25
N MET A 945 -9.25 4.78 -6.44
CA MET A 945 -8.75 4.33 -7.74
C MET A 945 -9.34 2.97 -8.12
N ASP A 946 -9.51 2.10 -7.13
CA ASP A 946 -10.19 0.81 -7.27
C ASP A 946 -11.71 0.99 -7.08
N ALA A 947 -12.50 0.04 -7.58
CA ALA A 947 -13.93 0.02 -7.36
C ALA A 947 -14.25 -0.01 -5.84
N PRO A 948 -15.26 0.74 -5.37
CA PRO A 948 -15.54 0.91 -3.94
C PRO A 948 -16.26 -0.31 -3.32
N THR A 949 -15.67 -1.49 -3.46
CA THR A 949 -16.20 -2.78 -2.99
C THR A 949 -16.36 -2.83 -1.47
N ASP A 950 -15.56 -2.06 -0.72
CA ASP A 950 -15.70 -1.92 0.73
C ASP A 950 -16.87 -1.04 1.18
N TRP A 951 -17.69 -0.52 0.25
CA TRP A 951 -18.73 0.47 0.55
C TRP A 951 -20.13 -0.01 0.14
N VAL A 952 -21.13 0.50 0.88
CA VAL A 952 -22.56 0.23 0.69
C VAL A 952 -23.28 1.55 0.54
N GLU A 953 -23.93 1.75 -0.61
CA GLU A 953 -24.74 2.94 -0.88
C GLU A 953 -26.12 2.77 -0.24
N HIS A 954 -26.53 3.74 0.58
CA HIS A 954 -27.85 3.74 1.25
C HIS A 954 -28.85 4.67 0.56
N THR A 955 -28.40 5.89 0.25
CA THR A 955 -29.24 6.93 -0.36
C THR A 955 -28.41 7.84 -1.26
N GLY A 956 -29.10 8.55 -2.17
CA GLY A 956 -28.46 9.44 -3.14
C GLY A 956 -27.68 8.66 -4.20
N THR A 957 -26.71 9.32 -4.83
CA THR A 957 -25.82 8.70 -5.82
C THR A 957 -24.39 8.77 -5.32
N TRP A 958 -23.69 7.64 -5.40
CA TRP A 958 -22.25 7.55 -5.19
C TRP A 958 -21.58 6.90 -6.38
N GLU A 959 -20.57 7.56 -6.93
CA GLU A 959 -19.83 7.06 -8.10
C GLU A 959 -18.53 7.83 -8.31
N VAL A 960 -17.60 7.24 -9.05
CA VAL A 960 -16.44 7.95 -9.58
C VAL A 960 -16.87 8.74 -10.81
N THR A 961 -16.93 10.07 -10.68
CA THR A 961 -17.43 10.97 -11.71
C THR A 961 -16.82 12.36 -11.59
N ASN A 962 -17.19 13.26 -12.50
CA ASN A 962 -16.55 14.55 -12.63
C ASN A 962 -16.92 15.56 -11.53
N ARG A 963 -15.94 16.36 -11.10
CA ARG A 963 -16.14 17.50 -10.18
C ARG A 963 -16.78 18.70 -10.86
N TRP A 964 -16.26 19.07 -12.04
CA TRP A 964 -16.59 20.31 -12.73
C TRP A 964 -17.24 20.05 -14.09
N SER A 965 -18.29 20.79 -14.41
CA SER A 965 -18.89 20.76 -15.76
C SER A 965 -18.01 21.41 -16.82
N CYS A 966 -17.11 22.32 -16.43
CA CYS A 966 -16.19 23.04 -17.35
C CYS A 966 -14.87 22.30 -17.62
N SER A 967 -14.56 21.27 -16.83
CA SER A 967 -13.41 20.38 -17.02
C SER A 967 -13.82 18.96 -16.64
N PRO A 968 -14.76 18.39 -17.41
CA PRO A 968 -15.45 17.15 -17.06
C PRO A 968 -14.53 15.92 -17.11
N GLN A 969 -13.33 16.05 -17.69
CA GLN A 969 -12.35 14.98 -17.76
C GLN A 969 -11.74 14.57 -16.41
N TRP A 970 -11.90 15.36 -15.35
CA TRP A 970 -11.33 15.08 -14.03
C TRP A 970 -12.32 14.38 -13.10
N THR A 971 -11.96 13.20 -12.60
CA THR A 971 -12.86 12.29 -11.87
C THR A 971 -12.41 11.98 -10.44
N TRP A 972 -13.39 11.85 -9.54
CA TRP A 972 -13.19 11.49 -8.13
C TRP A 972 -14.42 10.77 -7.59
N PHE A 973 -14.28 10.11 -6.44
CA PHE A 973 -15.43 9.55 -5.72
C PHE A 973 -16.34 10.67 -5.19
N CYS A 974 -17.56 10.70 -5.69
CA CYS A 974 -18.54 11.76 -5.44
C CYS A 974 -19.78 11.18 -4.77
N GLY A 975 -20.31 11.88 -3.76
CA GLY A 975 -21.60 11.60 -3.15
C GLY A 975 -22.53 12.80 -3.29
N TYR A 976 -23.74 12.62 -3.84
CA TYR A 976 -24.62 13.75 -4.10
C TYR A 976 -26.11 13.41 -4.17
N ASN A 977 -26.93 14.36 -3.75
CA ASN A 977 -28.38 14.35 -3.92
C ASN A 977 -28.92 15.79 -3.86
N GLY A 978 -29.66 16.22 -4.89
CA GLY A 978 -30.17 17.59 -5.00
C GLY A 978 -31.41 17.90 -4.16
N SER A 979 -32.04 16.89 -3.58
CA SER A 979 -33.34 17.03 -2.88
C SER A 979 -33.46 16.21 -1.59
N GLY A 980 -32.36 15.66 -1.08
CA GLY A 980 -32.33 14.84 0.13
C GLY A 980 -30.94 14.33 0.47
N PRO A 981 -30.83 13.29 1.30
CA PRO A 981 -29.55 12.75 1.74
C PRO A 981 -28.86 11.93 0.63
N ALA A 982 -27.53 11.97 0.64
CA ALA A 982 -26.68 10.97 0.03
C ALA A 982 -25.80 10.36 1.12
N GLU A 983 -25.86 9.04 1.30
CA GLU A 983 -25.15 8.33 2.38
C GLU A 983 -24.55 7.03 1.87
N VAL A 984 -23.32 6.77 2.28
CA VAL A 984 -22.58 5.53 2.04
C VAL A 984 -21.94 5.07 3.34
N SER A 985 -21.93 3.76 3.61
CA SER A 985 -21.24 3.18 4.77
C SER A 985 -20.24 2.11 4.36
N SER A 986 -19.17 1.96 5.12
CA SER A 986 -18.24 0.86 4.94
C SER A 986 -18.84 -0.50 5.29
N LYS A 987 -18.41 -1.56 4.61
CA LYS A 987 -18.63 -2.96 4.99
C LYS A 987 -17.75 -3.37 6.17
N LEU A 988 -16.61 -2.69 6.34
CA LEU A 988 -15.69 -2.90 7.45
C LEU A 988 -16.27 -2.38 8.77
N GLU A 989 -15.92 -3.07 9.86
CA GLU A 989 -16.20 -2.66 11.22
C GLU A 989 -14.91 -2.34 11.97
N VAL A 990 -14.92 -1.22 12.70
CA VAL A 990 -13.81 -0.78 13.54
C VAL A 990 -14.22 -0.87 15.00
N ALA A 991 -13.38 -1.45 15.83
CA ALA A 991 -13.59 -1.58 17.27
C ALA A 991 -12.69 -0.64 18.09
N GLY A 992 -13.22 -0.20 19.22
CA GLY A 992 -12.52 0.56 20.24
C GLY A 992 -12.15 1.98 19.82
N ASP A 993 -10.85 2.28 19.95
CA ASP A 993 -10.25 3.55 19.57
C ASP A 993 -10.05 3.59 18.05
N MET A 994 -10.48 4.69 17.44
CA MET A 994 -10.41 4.86 15.99
C MET A 994 -10.17 6.31 15.59
N GLU A 995 -9.62 6.49 14.41
CA GLU A 995 -9.40 7.79 13.79
C GLU A 995 -9.73 7.74 12.31
N LEU A 996 -10.51 8.70 11.84
CA LEU A 996 -10.81 8.90 10.44
C LEU A 996 -10.17 10.21 10.01
N SER A 997 -9.52 10.23 8.86
CA SER A 997 -8.96 11.43 8.25
C SER A 997 -9.24 11.41 6.76
N PHE A 998 -9.85 12.46 6.23
CA PHE A 998 -10.17 12.54 4.81
C PHE A 998 -10.13 13.96 4.29
N TYR A 999 -9.96 14.07 2.99
CA TYR A 999 -10.07 15.32 2.27
C TYR A 999 -11.46 15.42 1.62
N VAL A 1000 -12.00 16.64 1.57
CA VAL A 1000 -13.32 16.90 0.99
C VAL A 1000 -13.33 18.22 0.23
N ALA A 1001 -14.11 18.25 -0.84
CA ALA A 1001 -14.42 19.45 -1.61
C ALA A 1001 -15.90 19.45 -2.06
N PRO A 1002 -16.46 20.61 -2.42
CA PRO A 1002 -17.79 20.67 -2.99
C PRO A 1002 -17.81 20.10 -4.42
N ARG A 1003 -18.89 19.40 -4.76
CA ARG A 1003 -19.22 19.08 -6.15
C ARG A 1003 -19.97 20.23 -6.81
N MET A 1004 -19.74 20.46 -8.10
CA MET A 1004 -20.53 21.41 -8.90
C MET A 1004 -21.91 20.82 -9.16
N MET A 1005 -22.93 21.36 -8.50
CA MET A 1005 -24.30 20.86 -8.54
C MET A 1005 -25.17 21.71 -9.47
N PRO A 1006 -26.03 21.11 -10.31
CA PRO A 1006 -26.97 21.86 -11.14
C PRO A 1006 -28.07 22.49 -10.27
N THR A 1007 -28.54 23.67 -10.68
CA THR A 1007 -29.74 24.30 -10.14
C THR A 1007 -30.94 24.07 -11.09
N PRO A 1008 -32.19 24.18 -10.61
CA PRO A 1008 -33.38 24.02 -11.45
C PRO A 1008 -33.46 24.95 -12.66
N ASP A 1009 -32.79 26.12 -12.61
CA ASP A 1009 -32.72 27.10 -13.71
C ASP A 1009 -31.56 26.83 -14.69
N GLY A 1010 -30.91 25.66 -14.61
CA GLY A 1010 -29.84 25.24 -15.50
C GLY A 1010 -28.48 25.89 -15.23
N LYS A 1011 -28.33 26.64 -14.13
CA LYS A 1011 -27.03 27.11 -13.64
C LYS A 1011 -26.40 26.04 -12.75
N THR A 1012 -25.27 26.37 -12.14
CA THR A 1012 -24.56 25.52 -11.20
C THR A 1012 -24.22 26.26 -9.93
N TYR A 1013 -24.16 25.55 -8.81
CA TYR A 1013 -23.67 26.06 -7.54
C TYR A 1013 -22.61 25.11 -6.96
N GLU A 1014 -21.72 25.67 -6.13
CA GLU A 1014 -20.70 24.92 -5.39
C GLU A 1014 -20.69 25.46 -3.95
N GLN A 1015 -20.95 24.59 -2.97
CA GLN A 1015 -20.95 24.95 -1.56
C GLN A 1015 -20.39 23.80 -0.71
N LEU A 1016 -19.37 24.10 0.08
CA LEU A 1016 -18.79 23.12 1.02
C LEU A 1016 -19.58 23.19 2.33
N ARG A 1017 -20.58 22.32 2.48
CA ARG A 1017 -21.54 22.35 3.60
C ARG A 1017 -22.19 20.99 3.79
N ASP A 1018 -22.89 20.83 4.91
CA ASP A 1018 -23.70 19.66 5.24
C ASP A 1018 -22.90 18.35 5.05
N VAL A 1019 -21.64 18.30 5.52
CA VAL A 1019 -20.78 17.11 5.41
C VAL A 1019 -21.07 16.20 6.60
N HIS A 1020 -21.52 14.98 6.34
CA HIS A 1020 -21.90 14.01 7.35
C HIS A 1020 -20.81 12.94 7.52
N ILE A 1021 -20.46 12.66 8.76
CA ILE A 1021 -19.45 11.65 9.13
C ILE A 1021 -20.04 10.75 10.20
N GLY A 1022 -20.18 9.46 9.91
CA GLY A 1022 -20.64 8.47 10.86
C GLY A 1022 -19.50 7.58 11.37
N ILE A 1023 -19.50 7.28 12.67
CA ILE A 1023 -18.65 6.25 13.27
C ILE A 1023 -19.47 5.38 14.22
N CYS A 1024 -19.04 4.13 14.42
CA CYS A 1024 -19.77 3.15 15.20
C CYS A 1024 -21.21 2.93 14.71
N GLY A 1025 -21.44 3.04 13.40
CA GLY A 1025 -22.73 2.83 12.77
C GLY A 1025 -23.14 1.35 12.72
N GLY A 1026 -24.45 1.11 12.65
CA GLY A 1026 -25.06 -0.22 12.60
C GLY A 1026 -25.66 -0.55 11.24
N ALA A 1027 -26.69 -1.40 11.23
CA ALA A 1027 -27.38 -1.80 9.99
C ALA A 1027 -28.13 -0.64 9.31
N ASN A 1028 -28.59 0.35 10.08
CA ASN A 1028 -29.24 1.57 9.56
C ASN A 1028 -28.24 2.70 9.28
N GLY A 1029 -26.95 2.38 9.09
CA GLY A 1029 -25.91 3.38 8.80
C GLY A 1029 -25.56 4.26 10.01
N ALA A 1030 -25.36 5.55 9.76
CA ALA A 1030 -24.94 6.51 10.80
C ALA A 1030 -25.97 6.69 11.92
N ALA A 1031 -27.24 6.42 11.64
CA ALA A 1031 -28.34 6.63 12.57
C ALA A 1031 -28.26 5.75 13.83
N ASP A 1032 -27.59 4.60 13.75
CA ASP A 1032 -27.39 3.68 14.88
C ASP A 1032 -26.14 4.03 15.72
N GLY A 1033 -25.30 4.96 15.24
CA GLY A 1033 -23.99 5.29 15.79
C GLY A 1033 -23.85 6.73 16.26
N TYR A 1034 -22.64 7.29 16.11
CA TYR A 1034 -22.42 8.73 16.19
C TYR A 1034 -22.44 9.33 14.78
N LEU A 1035 -23.24 10.38 14.60
CA LEU A 1035 -23.33 11.12 13.34
C LEU A 1035 -22.90 12.56 13.59
N ILE A 1036 -21.79 12.96 12.99
CA ILE A 1036 -21.28 14.33 13.02
C ILE A 1036 -21.72 15.04 11.75
N LYS A 1037 -22.47 16.13 11.88
CA LYS A 1037 -22.93 16.95 10.75
C LYS A 1037 -22.16 18.26 10.74
N VAL A 1038 -21.17 18.37 9.87
CA VAL A 1038 -20.23 19.49 9.78
C VAL A 1038 -20.77 20.55 8.82
N GLY A 1039 -20.95 21.77 9.30
CA GLY A 1039 -21.56 22.83 8.51
C GLY A 1039 -23.00 22.49 8.10
N ASP A 1040 -23.76 21.88 9.01
CA ASP A 1040 -25.18 21.54 8.88
C ASP A 1040 -26.07 22.79 8.76
N ASN A 1041 -27.33 22.58 8.36
CA ASN A 1041 -28.34 23.60 8.11
C ASN A 1041 -27.82 24.69 7.16
N ARG A 1042 -27.21 24.25 6.04
CA ARG A 1042 -26.60 25.10 5.02
C ARG A 1042 -25.43 25.93 5.57
N ASN A 1043 -24.50 25.26 6.24
CA ASN A 1043 -23.28 25.83 6.81
C ASN A 1043 -23.51 26.87 7.92
N ARG A 1044 -24.43 26.58 8.86
CA ARG A 1044 -24.76 27.46 9.98
C ARG A 1044 -24.32 26.96 11.35
N LEU A 1045 -24.16 25.65 11.49
CA LEU A 1045 -23.82 25.01 12.76
C LEU A 1045 -23.15 23.66 12.51
N THR A 1046 -22.60 23.07 13.56
CA THR A 1046 -22.08 21.70 13.54
C THR A 1046 -22.66 20.93 14.73
N THR A 1047 -23.12 19.69 14.51
CA THR A 1047 -23.75 18.85 15.54
C THR A 1047 -23.09 17.49 15.63
N ILE A 1048 -23.19 16.87 16.81
CA ILE A 1048 -22.94 15.45 17.03
C ILE A 1048 -24.27 14.87 17.53
N GLU A 1049 -24.75 13.85 16.81
CA GLU A 1049 -25.89 13.02 17.19
C GLU A 1049 -25.38 11.67 17.67
N ARG A 1050 -26.00 11.12 18.72
CA ARG A 1050 -25.82 9.74 19.18
C ARG A 1050 -27.15 9.02 19.03
N LYS A 1051 -27.18 7.97 18.21
CA LYS A 1051 -28.40 7.19 17.91
C LYS A 1051 -29.58 8.08 17.49
N GLY A 1052 -29.32 9.04 16.61
CA GLY A 1052 -30.28 10.02 16.11
C GLY A 1052 -30.67 11.15 17.08
N ILE A 1053 -30.07 11.22 18.27
CA ILE A 1053 -30.33 12.27 19.27
C ILE A 1053 -29.16 13.25 19.30
N GLU A 1054 -29.40 14.55 19.09
CA GLU A 1054 -28.38 15.58 19.25
C GLU A 1054 -27.84 15.59 20.69
N VAL A 1055 -26.54 15.33 20.85
CA VAL A 1055 -25.84 15.33 22.14
C VAL A 1055 -24.91 16.54 22.30
N ARG A 1056 -24.51 17.17 21.18
CA ARG A 1056 -23.61 18.32 21.18
C ARG A 1056 -23.85 19.21 19.95
N ARG A 1057 -23.67 20.52 20.13
CA ARG A 1057 -23.74 21.55 19.09
C ARG A 1057 -22.59 22.55 19.21
N SER A 1058 -22.11 23.04 18.08
CA SER A 1058 -21.09 24.09 17.95
C SER A 1058 -21.50 25.10 16.87
N SER A 1059 -20.98 26.33 16.96
CA SER A 1059 -21.09 27.36 15.92
C SER A 1059 -20.03 27.22 14.82
N PHE A 1060 -19.19 26.18 14.85
CA PHE A 1060 -18.20 25.92 13.82
C PHE A 1060 -18.87 25.71 12.45
N THR A 1061 -18.28 26.30 11.41
CA THR A 1061 -18.76 26.25 10.01
C THR A 1061 -17.59 26.06 9.05
N LEU A 1062 -17.83 25.41 7.91
CA LEU A 1062 -16.81 25.20 6.89
C LEU A 1062 -16.50 26.50 6.13
N PRO A 1063 -15.22 26.84 5.90
CA PRO A 1063 -14.86 28.02 5.12
C PRO A 1063 -15.40 27.98 3.69
N GLN A 1064 -15.79 29.15 3.18
CA GLN A 1064 -16.38 29.31 1.83
C GLN A 1064 -15.46 30.09 0.86
N LEU A 1065 -14.21 30.33 1.25
CA LEU A 1065 -13.22 31.02 0.42
C LEU A 1065 -12.40 29.99 -0.36
N ALA A 1066 -12.09 30.26 -1.64
CA ALA A 1066 -11.26 29.42 -2.51
C ALA A 1066 -11.75 27.96 -2.76
N ILE A 1067 -12.95 27.60 -2.30
CA ILE A 1067 -13.52 26.23 -2.37
C ILE A 1067 -13.66 25.62 -3.77
N HIS A 1068 -13.58 26.44 -4.83
CA HIS A 1068 -13.72 25.95 -6.22
C HIS A 1068 -12.64 24.92 -6.58
N ASN A 1069 -11.41 25.13 -6.12
CA ASN A 1069 -10.27 24.24 -6.40
C ASN A 1069 -9.62 23.69 -5.12
N ASP A 1070 -9.84 24.31 -3.96
CA ASP A 1070 -9.16 23.92 -2.72
C ASP A 1070 -9.72 22.62 -2.12
N TRP A 1071 -8.88 21.94 -1.34
CA TRP A 1071 -9.23 20.76 -0.55
C TRP A 1071 -9.36 21.13 0.93
N THR A 1072 -10.28 20.50 1.65
CA THR A 1072 -10.41 20.65 3.10
C THR A 1072 -10.17 19.31 3.78
N GLN A 1073 -9.29 19.27 4.78
CA GLN A 1073 -9.09 18.09 5.60
C GLN A 1073 -10.05 18.09 6.81
N LEU A 1074 -10.83 17.03 6.96
CA LEU A 1074 -11.65 16.75 8.12
C LEU A 1074 -11.23 15.42 8.75
N GLY A 1075 -11.47 15.28 10.05
CA GLY A 1075 -11.26 14.02 10.75
C GLY A 1075 -12.16 13.83 11.95
N VAL A 1076 -12.30 12.60 12.39
CA VAL A 1076 -13.01 12.24 13.62
C VAL A 1076 -12.11 11.31 14.42
N ARG A 1077 -11.95 11.61 15.71
CA ARG A 1077 -11.18 10.79 16.64
C ARG A 1077 -12.07 10.30 17.76
N LYS A 1078 -12.05 8.99 18.00
CA LYS A 1078 -12.63 8.35 19.19
C LYS A 1078 -11.52 7.77 20.06
N ARG A 1079 -11.48 8.17 21.32
CA ARG A 1079 -10.60 7.60 22.36
C ARG A 1079 -11.43 7.30 23.60
N GLY A 1080 -11.66 6.02 23.87
CA GLY A 1080 -12.60 5.55 24.89
C GLY A 1080 -13.97 6.20 24.71
N ALA A 1081 -14.34 7.05 25.68
CA ALA A 1081 -15.60 7.78 25.73
C ALA A 1081 -15.63 9.11 24.97
N THR A 1082 -14.48 9.60 24.49
CA THR A 1082 -14.37 10.94 23.91
C THR A 1082 -14.39 10.88 22.39
N ILE A 1083 -15.27 11.68 21.78
CA ILE A 1083 -15.43 11.88 20.34
C ILE A 1083 -15.02 13.32 20.01
N GLN A 1084 -14.08 13.49 19.08
CA GLN A 1084 -13.58 14.78 18.63
C GLN A 1084 -13.76 14.94 17.13
N LEU A 1085 -14.23 16.11 16.70
CA LEU A 1085 -14.15 16.56 15.30
C LEU A 1085 -12.87 17.36 15.10
N LEU A 1086 -12.12 17.01 14.07
CA LEU A 1086 -10.88 17.65 13.69
C LEU A 1086 -11.03 18.40 12.36
N TYR A 1087 -10.49 19.62 12.31
CA TYR A 1087 -10.30 20.40 11.09
C TYR A 1087 -8.81 20.68 10.94
N TRP A 1088 -8.17 20.12 9.91
CA TRP A 1088 -6.70 20.13 9.75
C TRP A 1088 -5.94 19.71 11.02
N GLY A 1089 -6.42 18.68 11.71
CA GLY A 1089 -5.83 18.19 12.96
C GLY A 1089 -6.18 18.98 14.22
N HIS A 1090 -6.83 20.15 14.10
CA HIS A 1090 -7.30 20.93 15.26
C HIS A 1090 -8.65 20.42 15.74
N VAL A 1091 -8.78 20.17 17.05
CA VAL A 1091 -10.08 19.84 17.67
C VAL A 1091 -10.97 21.08 17.66
N VAL A 1092 -12.04 21.04 16.88
CA VAL A 1092 -13.04 22.13 16.77
C VAL A 1092 -14.33 21.82 17.51
N MET A 1093 -14.53 20.56 17.91
CA MET A 1093 -15.66 20.11 18.71
C MET A 1093 -15.31 18.81 19.44
N GLU A 1094 -15.82 18.67 20.67
CA GLU A 1094 -15.63 17.49 21.51
C GLU A 1094 -16.93 17.14 22.23
N TYR A 1095 -17.13 15.83 22.44
CA TYR A 1095 -18.19 15.24 23.24
C TYR A 1095 -17.66 14.02 24.00
N THR A 1096 -18.03 13.87 25.28
CA THR A 1096 -17.74 12.68 26.08
C THR A 1096 -19.04 11.92 26.35
N ASP A 1097 -19.12 10.71 25.84
CA ASP A 1097 -20.29 9.83 25.99
C ASP A 1097 -20.26 9.09 27.34
N PRO A 1098 -21.29 9.20 28.19
CA PRO A 1098 -21.36 8.39 29.41
C PRO A 1098 -21.49 6.88 29.14
N GLU A 1099 -21.98 6.48 27.97
CA GLU A 1099 -22.17 5.08 27.56
C GLU A 1099 -21.60 4.88 26.15
N PRO A 1100 -20.27 4.83 25.99
CA PRO A 1100 -19.65 4.82 24.68
C PRO A 1100 -20.02 3.59 23.85
N LEU A 1101 -20.16 3.77 22.54
CA LEU A 1101 -20.30 2.68 21.60
C LEU A 1101 -18.93 2.01 21.38
N GLU A 1102 -18.91 0.68 21.38
CA GLU A 1102 -17.65 -0.10 21.35
C GLU A 1102 -17.13 -0.34 19.93
N SER A 1103 -18.01 -0.52 18.95
CA SER A 1103 -17.63 -0.82 17.56
C SER A 1103 -18.70 -0.40 16.57
N GLY A 1104 -18.36 -0.43 15.28
CA GLY A 1104 -19.32 -0.36 14.18
C GLY A 1104 -18.70 0.16 12.89
N ARG A 1105 -19.55 0.49 11.94
CA ARG A 1105 -19.18 0.94 10.59
C ARG A 1105 -18.85 2.42 10.55
N VAL A 1106 -18.10 2.81 9.53
CA VAL A 1106 -17.85 4.20 9.16
C VAL A 1106 -18.83 4.60 8.06
N SER A 1107 -19.32 5.84 8.06
CA SER A 1107 -20.12 6.36 6.96
C SER A 1107 -19.76 7.80 6.58
N LEU A 1108 -20.04 8.14 5.33
CA LEU A 1108 -19.90 9.47 4.77
C LEU A 1108 -21.22 9.89 4.13
N GLY A 1109 -21.49 11.18 4.13
CA GLY A 1109 -22.72 11.66 3.51
C GLY A 1109 -22.82 13.17 3.37
N THR A 1110 -23.92 13.57 2.77
CA THR A 1110 -24.36 14.96 2.71
C THR A 1110 -25.87 15.07 2.57
N ASP A 1111 -26.44 16.26 2.74
CA ASP A 1111 -27.87 16.50 2.54
C ASP A 1111 -28.13 17.72 1.65
N ASN A 1112 -28.97 17.56 0.63
CA ASN A 1112 -29.32 18.60 -0.34
C ASN A 1112 -28.07 19.30 -0.93
N ASN A 1113 -27.05 18.51 -1.24
CA ASN A 1113 -25.72 18.96 -1.65
C ASN A 1113 -24.95 17.87 -2.42
N GLY A 1114 -23.71 18.18 -2.84
CA GLY A 1114 -22.78 17.21 -3.38
C GLY A 1114 -21.36 17.43 -2.85
N ILE A 1115 -20.68 16.34 -2.53
CA ILE A 1115 -19.31 16.33 -2.00
C ILE A 1115 -18.42 15.39 -2.79
N ILE A 1116 -17.12 15.61 -2.69
CA ILE A 1116 -16.09 14.84 -3.37
C ILE A 1116 -15.02 14.45 -2.36
N ILE A 1117 -14.58 13.20 -2.41
CA ILE A 1117 -13.58 12.65 -1.49
C ILE A 1117 -12.44 12.04 -2.34
N PRO A 1118 -11.27 12.70 -2.42
CA PRO A 1118 -10.13 12.15 -3.14
C PRO A 1118 -9.33 11.15 -2.29
N ARG A 1119 -9.43 11.23 -0.96
CA ARG A 1119 -8.78 10.29 -0.04
C ARG A 1119 -9.51 10.22 1.29
N LEU A 1120 -9.69 9.01 1.80
CA LEU A 1120 -10.08 8.71 3.18
C LEU A 1120 -9.11 7.67 3.77
N THR A 1121 -8.68 7.87 5.00
CA THR A 1121 -8.00 6.85 5.79
C THR A 1121 -8.75 6.58 7.08
N VAL A 1122 -8.99 5.29 7.34
CA VAL A 1122 -9.57 4.77 8.59
C VAL A 1122 -8.47 4.05 9.36
N TYR A 1123 -8.26 4.45 10.61
CA TYR A 1123 -7.31 3.86 11.55
C TYR A 1123 -8.06 3.26 12.74
N GLY A 1124 -7.71 2.04 13.14
CA GLY A 1124 -8.27 1.39 14.33
C GLY A 1124 -8.29 -0.13 14.19
N HIS A 1125 -8.73 -0.84 15.24
CA HIS A 1125 -8.81 -2.29 15.17
C HIS A 1125 -9.93 -2.72 14.20
N ILE A 1126 -9.55 -3.16 12.99
CA ILE A 1126 -10.47 -3.63 11.97
C ILE A 1126 -10.87 -5.07 12.29
N VAL A 1127 -12.18 -5.27 12.52
CA VAL A 1127 -12.75 -6.56 12.97
C VAL A 1127 -13.23 -7.41 11.79
N THR A 1128 -13.65 -6.77 10.69
CA THR A 1128 -14.17 -7.45 9.51
C THR A 1128 -13.72 -6.72 8.24
N PRO A 1129 -13.26 -7.44 7.19
CA PRO A 1129 -13.06 -8.90 7.15
C PRO A 1129 -11.91 -9.37 8.06
N PRO A 1130 -11.92 -10.63 8.56
CA PRO A 1130 -10.81 -11.17 9.34
C PRO A 1130 -9.51 -11.18 8.54
N THR A 1131 -8.36 -11.02 9.22
CA THR A 1131 -7.05 -10.81 8.60
C THR A 1131 -6.51 -12.03 7.84
N ASP A 1132 -6.74 -13.27 8.27
CA ASP A 1132 -6.52 -14.46 7.44
C ASP A 1132 -7.50 -15.60 7.80
N PRO A 1133 -8.61 -15.72 7.05
CA PRO A 1133 -9.68 -16.67 7.35
C PRO A 1133 -9.34 -18.16 7.14
N LEU A 1134 -8.18 -18.51 6.57
CA LEU A 1134 -7.74 -19.90 6.42
C LEU A 1134 -6.76 -20.36 7.53
N GLY A 1135 -6.20 -19.41 8.30
CA GLY A 1135 -5.24 -19.64 9.38
C GLY A 1135 -5.86 -19.47 10.78
N LEU A 1136 -6.50 -20.55 11.27
CA LEU A 1136 -7.04 -20.77 12.63
C LEU A 1136 -8.32 -19.98 13.04
N PRO A 1137 -9.25 -20.64 13.75
CA PRO A 1137 -9.91 -21.92 13.45
C PRO A 1137 -11.40 -21.71 13.16
N ALA A 1138 -12.02 -22.74 12.59
CA ALA A 1138 -13.47 -22.93 12.67
C ALA A 1138 -13.91 -22.91 14.14
N GLY A 1139 -14.67 -21.89 14.51
CA GLY A 1139 -15.66 -21.96 15.58
C GLY A 1139 -16.97 -22.45 15.00
#